data_AF-A0AAN6S0K0-F1
#
_entry.id   AF-A0AAN6S0K0-F1
#
_cell.length_a   1.000
_cell.length_b   1.000
_cell.length_c   1.000
_cell.angle_alpha   90.00
_cell.angle_beta   90.00
_cell.angle_gamma   90.00
#
_symmetry.space_group_name_H-M   'P 1'
#
loop_
_entity.id
_entity.type
_entity.pdbx_description
1 polymer ?
#
loop_
_entity_poly.entity_id
_entity_poly.type
_entity_poly.pdbx_seq_one_letter_code
_entity_poly.pdbx_strand_id
1 'polypeptide(L)'
;MFVPKATSIIKSDSQVDRFRYELRRETGTERYDLCVQKRDELLDQHTGLQILIAACEHVMSTECPEYRQRKQTKDRDTSQPLPASKEDDVARWHRFLGVATDGSRMKSECLTALKEVVRCWGRDIVQHYQWASKGEKYWNQLRTTARKVHMWDQAVVGLNWAILQRSRNIKRRPVKASVNPIEQADLERLRTWSYEDPFPCQRLAPKDLPSGFGFYKFGLIVYKEYAVVLPEPDNSRAILSIRRATLPSTPSALRHTDSGHCICPETASIGVDHPVRRRTASLPDINQHISKRLRFDMPPSSPSTLMVSSDIARYRPVHDRMADDTYRRRVLAELLETSGQGIPSRNSHGEETDELLRKLLEKVEQPNTDSSQGMVDAFFCTGDEAASLVETGSSRNAPIITQGQQQFRWSNGERPIAQLFRRMGGLDKSVSVQIPSRKPSTKSFAVRKLSVVWERFLNQEATRDPWNILDLQSPLPQSILPNFLTGENCQLLLLVRNTVLMENSAERVVASTKEWNEWKNVLEWVLISEGGHNTAPHIDSHGFGTWLTGQEEGIGFGWMSSPTSEEREAWMADPNGYTSGRWIYVVLKPGKSLYFPPGTIHFVFRVRSRQTLALGGHVLQWSGIQRWMQVVLAQMRNPAITNEDMKSTAPKLVRVVAKLVSTRVEESGVEEVGGEAAVADFFASVKVILSRPCKTEC
;
A
#
# COMPACT_ATOMS: atom_id res chain seq x y z
N MET A 1 30.10 -31.86 1.69
CA MET A 1 29.19 -32.71 2.47
C MET A 1 28.92 -32.00 3.79
N PHE A 2 27.82 -31.25 3.93
CA PHE A 2 27.17 -30.90 5.20
C PHE A 2 25.77 -30.37 4.87
N VAL A 3 24.76 -31.02 5.44
CA VAL A 3 23.36 -30.96 5.02
C VAL A 3 22.61 -29.85 5.78
N PRO A 4 21.84 -28.98 5.11
CA PRO A 4 20.96 -27.99 5.75
C PRO A 4 19.62 -28.64 6.17
N LYS A 5 19.66 -29.65 7.06
CA LYS A 5 18.44 -30.31 7.60
C LYS A 5 18.16 -30.03 9.09
N ALA A 6 19.05 -29.34 9.81
CA ALA A 6 18.95 -29.22 11.27
C ALA A 6 17.92 -28.17 11.76
N THR A 7 17.66 -27.10 11.00
CA THR A 7 16.88 -25.95 11.52
C THR A 7 15.36 -26.18 11.57
N SER A 8 14.79 -27.12 10.82
CA SER A 8 13.35 -27.41 10.92
C SER A 8 13.02 -28.42 12.04
N ILE A 9 13.95 -29.34 12.35
CA ILE A 9 13.79 -30.34 13.43
C ILE A 9 13.83 -29.66 14.80
N ILE A 10 14.67 -28.63 14.98
CA ILE A 10 14.80 -27.89 16.25
C ILE A 10 13.49 -27.15 16.64
N LYS A 11 12.67 -26.73 15.67
CA LYS A 11 11.36 -26.11 15.95
C LYS A 11 10.30 -27.13 16.38
N SER A 12 10.30 -28.36 15.85
CA SER A 12 9.33 -29.38 16.25
C SER A 12 9.58 -29.88 17.67
N ASP A 13 10.85 -30.02 18.08
CA ASP A 13 11.20 -30.53 19.41
C ASP A 13 10.74 -29.58 20.52
N SER A 14 10.85 -28.26 20.33
CA SER A 14 10.35 -27.26 21.28
C SER A 14 8.83 -27.31 21.50
N GLN A 15 8.05 -27.63 20.46
CA GLN A 15 6.59 -27.73 20.57
C GLN A 15 6.15 -29.05 21.22
N VAL A 16 6.87 -30.13 20.92
CA VAL A 16 6.64 -31.45 21.52
C VAL A 16 7.00 -31.41 23.01
N ASP A 17 8.12 -30.77 23.38
CA ASP A 17 8.52 -30.65 24.78
C ASP A 17 7.58 -29.74 25.58
N ARG A 18 7.08 -28.66 24.97
CA ARG A 18 6.03 -27.84 25.59
C ARG A 18 4.75 -28.66 25.82
N PHE A 19 4.31 -29.42 24.83
CA PHE A 19 3.13 -30.26 24.96
C PHE A 19 3.32 -31.37 26.01
N ARG A 20 4.51 -32.00 26.07
CA ARG A 20 4.87 -32.95 27.14
C ARG A 20 4.81 -32.31 28.52
N TYR A 21 5.32 -31.09 28.65
CA TYR A 21 5.28 -30.35 29.90
C TYR A 21 3.83 -30.04 30.33
N GLU A 22 3.00 -29.57 29.40
CA GLU A 22 1.56 -29.32 29.65
C GLU A 22 0.85 -30.62 30.06
N LEU A 23 1.08 -31.73 29.34
CA LEU A 23 0.44 -33.03 29.62
C LEU A 23 0.81 -33.62 30.99
N ARG A 24 2.05 -33.41 31.45
CA ARG A 24 2.54 -33.91 32.74
C ARG A 24 1.94 -33.18 33.94
N ARG A 25 1.43 -31.96 33.76
CA ARG A 25 0.83 -31.14 34.83
C ARG A 25 -0.64 -31.47 35.10
N GLU A 26 -1.34 -32.03 34.11
CA GLU A 26 -2.77 -32.35 34.22
C GLU A 26 -3.02 -33.81 34.63
N THR A 27 -4.20 -34.11 35.17
CA THR A 27 -4.59 -35.47 35.62
C THR A 27 -5.95 -35.90 35.06
N GLY A 28 -6.17 -37.22 34.95
CA GLY A 28 -7.49 -37.79 34.60
C GLY A 28 -8.05 -37.29 33.25
N THR A 29 -9.30 -36.80 33.28
CA THR A 29 -10.05 -36.30 32.11
C THR A 29 -9.43 -35.05 31.47
N GLU A 30 -8.79 -34.18 32.28
CA GLU A 30 -8.15 -32.95 31.81
C GLU A 30 -6.96 -33.24 30.88
N ARG A 31 -6.24 -34.35 31.15
CA ARG A 31 -5.15 -34.82 30.29
C ARG A 31 -5.66 -35.30 28.92
N TYR A 32 -6.81 -35.97 28.88
CA TYR A 32 -7.44 -36.42 27.64
C TYR A 32 -7.95 -35.24 26.81
N ASP A 33 -8.58 -34.26 27.45
CA ASP A 33 -9.06 -33.03 26.79
C ASP A 33 -7.89 -32.26 26.14
N LEU A 34 -6.73 -32.21 26.81
CA LEU A 34 -5.52 -31.60 26.27
C LEU A 34 -5.00 -32.35 25.02
N CYS A 35 -5.08 -33.68 25.00
CA CYS A 35 -4.76 -34.50 23.83
C CYS A 35 -5.71 -34.22 22.66
N VAL A 36 -7.02 -34.22 22.91
CA VAL A 36 -8.05 -33.91 21.90
C VAL A 36 -7.83 -32.52 21.32
N GLN A 37 -7.49 -31.56 22.17
CA GLN A 37 -7.22 -30.19 21.75
C GLN A 37 -5.94 -30.07 20.90
N LYS A 38 -4.84 -30.73 21.30
CA LYS A 38 -3.61 -30.69 20.51
C LYS A 38 -3.79 -31.37 19.16
N ARG A 39 -4.55 -32.47 19.11
CA ARG A 39 -4.98 -33.10 17.86
C ARG A 39 -5.72 -32.10 16.98
N ASP A 40 -6.75 -31.43 17.49
CA ASP A 40 -7.55 -30.48 16.70
C ASP A 40 -6.70 -29.28 16.21
N GLU A 41 -5.75 -28.79 17.02
CA GLU A 41 -4.79 -27.74 16.61
C GLU A 41 -3.88 -28.20 15.46
N LEU A 42 -3.37 -29.43 15.51
CA LEU A 42 -2.54 -30.00 14.45
C LEU A 42 -3.34 -30.26 13.18
N LEU A 43 -4.60 -30.70 13.32
CA LEU A 43 -5.52 -30.87 12.19
C LEU A 43 -5.83 -29.53 11.53
N ASP A 44 -6.09 -28.47 12.29
CA ASP A 44 -6.30 -27.11 11.75
C ASP A 44 -5.08 -26.65 10.92
N GLN A 45 -3.87 -26.83 11.44
CA GLN A 45 -2.63 -26.50 10.72
C GLN A 45 -2.46 -27.36 9.46
N HIS A 46 -2.80 -28.64 9.54
CA HIS A 46 -2.75 -29.56 8.41
C HIS A 46 -3.74 -29.16 7.31
N THR A 47 -4.99 -28.85 7.66
CA THR A 47 -6.01 -28.37 6.72
C THR A 47 -5.58 -27.06 6.07
N GLY A 48 -5.03 -26.11 6.83
CA GLY A 48 -4.49 -24.86 6.27
C GLY A 48 -3.38 -25.11 5.24
N LEU A 49 -2.48 -26.05 5.52
CA LEU A 49 -1.42 -26.44 4.59
C LEU A 49 -1.96 -27.16 3.36
N GLN A 50 -2.96 -28.05 3.50
CA GLN A 50 -3.62 -28.71 2.38
C GLN A 50 -4.27 -27.69 1.43
N ILE A 51 -4.98 -26.69 1.97
CA ILE A 51 -5.60 -25.62 1.17
C ILE A 51 -4.54 -24.77 0.47
N LEU A 52 -3.42 -24.46 1.13
CA LEU A 52 -2.31 -23.75 0.52
C LEU A 52 -1.70 -24.56 -0.63
N ILE A 53 -1.45 -25.85 -0.41
CA ILE A 53 -0.94 -26.76 -1.44
C ILE A 53 -1.89 -26.83 -2.63
N ALA A 54 -3.20 -26.93 -2.39
CA ALA A 54 -4.21 -26.87 -3.45
C ALA A 54 -4.20 -25.55 -4.23
N ALA A 55 -4.03 -24.42 -3.54
CA ALA A 55 -3.90 -23.11 -4.19
C ALA A 55 -2.63 -23.02 -5.04
N CYS A 56 -1.49 -23.50 -4.51
CA CYS A 56 -0.24 -23.58 -5.26
C CYS A 56 -0.36 -24.52 -6.46
N GLU A 57 -0.97 -25.69 -6.31
CA GLU A 57 -1.23 -26.64 -7.40
C GLU A 57 -2.08 -26.00 -8.50
N HIS A 58 -3.15 -25.29 -8.11
CA HIS A 58 -3.99 -24.55 -9.05
C HIS A 58 -3.20 -23.50 -9.82
N VAL A 59 -2.34 -22.72 -9.14
CA VAL A 59 -1.44 -21.75 -9.79
C VAL A 59 -0.46 -22.46 -10.72
N MET A 60 0.18 -23.55 -10.29
CA MET A 60 1.10 -24.32 -11.13
C MET A 60 0.40 -24.87 -12.37
N SER A 61 -0.82 -25.41 -12.22
CA SER A 61 -1.63 -25.90 -13.34
C SER A 61 -2.10 -24.78 -14.27
N THR A 62 -2.34 -23.57 -13.75
CA THR A 62 -2.86 -22.44 -14.53
C THR A 62 -1.74 -21.69 -15.26
N GLU A 63 -0.62 -21.47 -14.58
CA GLU A 63 0.47 -20.60 -15.04
C GLU A 63 1.61 -21.37 -15.74
N CYS A 64 1.71 -22.70 -15.59
CA CYS A 64 2.78 -23.51 -16.21
C CYS A 64 2.21 -24.56 -17.19
N PRO A 65 2.21 -24.28 -18.50
CA PRO A 65 1.73 -25.21 -19.54
C PRO A 65 2.47 -26.55 -19.53
N GLU A 66 3.78 -26.53 -19.30
CA GLU A 66 4.61 -27.74 -19.22
C GLU A 66 4.21 -28.65 -18.04
N TYR A 67 3.96 -28.06 -16.87
CA TYR A 67 3.45 -28.78 -15.71
C TYR A 67 2.07 -29.38 -16.00
N ARG A 68 1.16 -28.60 -16.62
CA ARG A 68 -0.17 -29.07 -17.03
C ARG A 68 -0.09 -30.26 -17.99
N GLN A 69 0.76 -30.17 -19.01
CA GLN A 69 0.96 -31.24 -20.01
C GLN A 69 1.58 -32.49 -19.39
N ARG A 70 2.58 -32.33 -18.50
CA ARG A 70 3.21 -33.46 -17.77
C ARG A 70 2.27 -34.13 -16.78
N LYS A 71 1.38 -33.36 -16.14
CA LYS A 71 0.32 -33.89 -15.29
C LYS A 71 -0.67 -34.74 -16.10
N GLN A 72 -1.11 -34.25 -17.26
CA GLN A 72 -2.05 -34.96 -18.16
C GLN A 72 -1.45 -36.20 -18.84
N THR A 73 -0.15 -36.20 -19.13
CA THR A 73 0.54 -37.35 -19.75
C THR A 73 0.88 -38.45 -18.75
N LYS A 74 1.17 -38.11 -17.48
CA LYS A 74 1.40 -39.11 -16.41
C LYS A 74 0.16 -39.93 -16.05
N ASP A 75 -1.05 -39.40 -16.24
CA ASP A 75 -2.30 -40.14 -16.03
C ASP A 75 -2.57 -41.21 -17.12
N ARG A 76 -1.79 -41.23 -18.21
CA ARG A 76 -2.02 -42.13 -19.37
C ARG A 76 -1.04 -43.28 -19.52
N ASP A 77 0.10 -43.26 -18.83
CA ASP A 77 1.20 -44.21 -19.12
C ASP A 77 1.67 -44.90 -17.82
N THR A 78 0.90 -45.90 -17.38
CA THR A 78 1.16 -46.66 -16.15
C THR A 78 1.77 -48.05 -16.40
N SER A 79 2.24 -48.35 -17.62
CA SER A 79 2.60 -49.72 -18.03
C SER A 79 4.09 -50.04 -18.20
N GLN A 80 5.03 -49.16 -17.79
CA GLN A 80 6.47 -49.50 -17.82
C GLN A 80 7.21 -49.17 -16.52
N PRO A 81 8.08 -50.07 -16.00
CA PRO A 81 8.88 -49.81 -14.80
C PRO A 81 9.93 -48.73 -15.07
N LEU A 82 9.97 -47.70 -14.23
CA LEU A 82 10.94 -46.61 -14.30
C LEU A 82 12.17 -46.92 -13.42
N PRO A 83 13.36 -46.39 -13.75
CA PRO A 83 14.55 -46.56 -12.91
C PRO A 83 14.37 -45.89 -11.53
N ALA A 84 14.91 -46.52 -10.47
CA ALA A 84 14.69 -46.18 -9.06
C ALA A 84 14.88 -44.69 -8.69
N SER A 85 15.78 -43.95 -9.37
CA SER A 85 16.00 -42.52 -9.12
C SER A 85 14.85 -41.61 -9.60
N LYS A 86 14.00 -42.10 -10.50
CA LYS A 86 12.79 -41.41 -10.99
C LYS A 86 11.54 -41.83 -10.22
N GLU A 87 11.51 -43.02 -9.63
CA GLU A 87 10.40 -43.49 -8.78
C GLU A 87 10.20 -42.59 -7.55
N ASP A 88 11.29 -42.20 -6.90
CA ASP A 88 11.24 -41.30 -5.73
C ASP A 88 10.64 -39.92 -6.06
N ASP A 89 10.96 -39.38 -7.23
CA ASP A 89 10.40 -38.10 -7.68
C ASP A 89 8.93 -38.25 -8.07
N VAL A 90 8.58 -39.35 -8.75
CA VAL A 90 7.19 -39.69 -9.09
C VAL A 90 6.33 -39.87 -7.83
N ALA A 91 6.82 -40.55 -6.80
CA ALA A 91 6.12 -40.72 -5.52
C ALA A 91 5.89 -39.39 -4.80
N ARG A 92 6.84 -38.45 -4.87
CA ARG A 92 6.69 -37.09 -4.31
C ARG A 92 5.61 -36.30 -5.04
N TRP A 93 5.57 -36.38 -6.37
CA TRP A 93 4.52 -35.74 -7.16
C TRP A 93 3.14 -36.32 -6.89
N HIS A 94 3.00 -37.65 -6.80
CA HIS A 94 1.74 -38.29 -6.44
C HIS A 94 1.25 -37.86 -5.06
N ARG A 95 2.15 -37.82 -4.06
CA ARG A 95 1.82 -37.32 -2.73
C ARG A 95 1.37 -35.86 -2.76
N PHE A 96 2.07 -35.00 -3.49
CA PHE A 96 1.71 -33.60 -3.64
C PHE A 96 0.32 -33.43 -4.27
N LEU A 97 0.04 -34.13 -5.38
CA LEU A 97 -1.24 -34.07 -6.09
C LEU A 97 -2.40 -34.63 -5.25
N GLY A 98 -2.15 -35.71 -4.48
CA GLY A 98 -3.13 -36.24 -3.53
C GLY A 98 -3.52 -35.21 -2.46
N VAL A 99 -2.51 -34.58 -1.84
CA VAL A 99 -2.71 -33.53 -0.83
C VAL A 99 -3.41 -32.30 -1.42
N ALA A 100 -3.08 -31.91 -2.65
CA ALA A 100 -3.75 -30.80 -3.36
C ALA A 100 -5.22 -31.11 -3.71
N THR A 101 -5.52 -32.35 -4.06
CA THR A 101 -6.89 -32.80 -4.34
C THR A 101 -7.74 -32.77 -3.07
N ASP A 102 -7.22 -33.32 -1.97
CA ASP A 102 -7.86 -33.24 -0.66
C ASP A 102 -8.05 -31.78 -0.21
N GLY A 103 -7.02 -30.95 -0.37
CA GLY A 103 -7.10 -29.52 -0.06
C GLY A 103 -8.14 -28.77 -0.90
N SER A 104 -8.32 -29.13 -2.17
CA SER A 104 -9.36 -28.56 -3.03
C SER A 104 -10.76 -28.95 -2.58
N ARG A 105 -10.97 -30.20 -2.18
CA ARG A 105 -12.22 -30.67 -1.56
C ARG A 105 -12.52 -29.89 -0.28
N MET A 106 -11.53 -29.81 0.63
CA MET A 106 -11.63 -29.06 1.89
C MET A 106 -11.94 -27.59 1.67
N LYS A 107 -11.32 -26.94 0.68
CA LYS A 107 -11.62 -25.56 0.29
C LYS A 107 -13.08 -25.39 -0.15
N SER A 108 -13.62 -26.32 -0.92
CA SER A 108 -15.02 -26.27 -1.38
C SER A 108 -16.01 -26.41 -0.20
N GLU A 109 -15.75 -27.34 0.71
CA GLU A 109 -16.57 -27.57 1.90
C GLU A 109 -16.50 -26.38 2.86
N CYS A 110 -15.29 -25.84 3.10
CA CYS A 110 -15.06 -24.60 3.83
C CYS A 110 -15.92 -23.46 3.28
N LEU A 111 -15.83 -23.21 1.96
CA LEU A 111 -16.57 -22.13 1.32
C LEU A 111 -18.08 -22.34 1.43
N THR A 112 -18.55 -23.60 1.36
CA THR A 112 -19.97 -23.92 1.53
C THR A 112 -20.45 -23.62 2.95
N ALA A 113 -19.68 -24.01 3.97
CA ALA A 113 -19.99 -23.73 5.36
C ALA A 113 -19.95 -22.22 5.65
N LEU A 114 -18.93 -21.52 5.16
CA LEU A 114 -18.77 -20.09 5.39
C LEU A 114 -19.79 -19.25 4.63
N LYS A 115 -20.23 -19.64 3.43
CA LYS A 115 -21.33 -18.94 2.72
C LYS A 115 -22.59 -18.83 3.57
N GLU A 116 -22.92 -19.88 4.33
CA GLU A 116 -24.06 -19.88 5.24
C GLU A 116 -23.83 -19.00 6.47
N VAL A 117 -22.61 -19.02 7.03
CA VAL A 117 -22.24 -18.14 8.15
C VAL A 117 -22.28 -16.67 7.70
N VAL A 118 -21.80 -16.36 6.50
CA VAL A 118 -21.88 -15.03 5.88
C VAL A 118 -23.33 -14.57 5.75
N ARG A 119 -24.25 -15.46 5.38
CA ARG A 119 -25.68 -15.13 5.29
C ARG A 119 -26.29 -14.76 6.65
N CYS A 120 -25.80 -15.35 7.74
CA CYS A 120 -26.33 -15.10 9.08
C CYS A 120 -25.64 -13.90 9.73
N TRP A 121 -24.31 -13.91 9.77
CA TRP A 121 -23.51 -12.99 10.58
C TRP A 121 -22.79 -11.91 9.77
N GLY A 122 -22.89 -11.92 8.44
CA GLY A 122 -22.21 -10.94 7.61
C GLY A 122 -20.82 -11.37 7.14
N ARG A 123 -20.42 -10.83 5.99
CA ARG A 123 -19.15 -11.16 5.31
C ARG A 123 -17.94 -10.62 6.07
N ASP A 124 -18.07 -9.40 6.53
CA ASP A 124 -17.10 -8.64 7.31
C ASP A 124 -16.67 -9.41 8.56
N ILE A 125 -17.62 -10.03 9.28
CA ILE A 125 -17.35 -10.81 10.49
C ILE A 125 -16.55 -12.08 10.19
N VAL A 126 -16.96 -12.81 9.16
CA VAL A 126 -16.31 -14.06 8.74
C VAL A 126 -14.88 -13.81 8.28
N GLN A 127 -14.66 -12.75 7.50
CA GLN A 127 -13.32 -12.35 7.03
C GLN A 127 -12.46 -11.84 8.19
N HIS A 128 -13.03 -11.01 9.06
CA HIS A 128 -12.32 -10.38 10.14
C HIS A 128 -11.74 -11.40 11.14
N TYR A 129 -12.53 -12.39 11.55
CA TYR A 129 -12.07 -13.45 12.46
C TYR A 129 -11.32 -14.58 11.76
N GLN A 130 -11.00 -14.41 10.46
CA GLN A 130 -10.20 -15.31 9.64
C GLN A 130 -10.67 -16.76 9.70
N TRP A 131 -11.98 -16.98 9.78
CA TRP A 131 -12.49 -18.32 10.01
C TRP A 131 -12.10 -19.29 8.91
N ALA A 132 -11.91 -18.85 7.66
CA ALA A 132 -11.42 -19.67 6.55
C ALA A 132 -10.06 -20.39 6.76
N SER A 133 -9.33 -20.08 7.84
CA SER A 133 -8.08 -20.73 8.21
C SER A 133 -8.22 -21.84 9.27
N LYS A 134 -9.43 -22.13 9.76
CA LYS A 134 -9.70 -23.14 10.79
C LYS A 134 -9.86 -24.56 10.19
N GLY A 135 -10.09 -25.58 11.00
CA GLY A 135 -10.37 -26.93 10.51
C GLY A 135 -11.84 -27.16 10.19
N GLU A 136 -12.10 -28.27 9.49
CA GLU A 136 -13.44 -28.69 9.05
C GLU A 136 -14.46 -28.74 10.20
N LYS A 137 -14.08 -29.34 11.32
CA LYS A 137 -14.91 -29.44 12.52
C LYS A 137 -15.35 -28.06 13.03
N TYR A 138 -14.43 -27.08 13.02
CA TYR A 138 -14.72 -25.72 13.44
C TYR A 138 -15.76 -25.08 12.52
N TRP A 139 -15.61 -25.17 11.19
CA TRP A 139 -16.57 -24.58 10.26
C TRP A 139 -17.93 -25.24 10.30
N ASN A 140 -18.00 -26.56 10.47
CA ASN A 140 -19.25 -27.29 10.61
C ASN A 140 -20.00 -26.85 11.88
N GLN A 141 -19.28 -26.67 12.98
CA GLN A 141 -19.85 -26.18 14.24
C GLN A 141 -20.26 -24.71 14.16
N LEU A 142 -19.44 -23.88 13.51
CA LEU A 142 -19.72 -22.47 13.24
C LEU A 142 -20.98 -22.32 12.39
N ARG A 143 -21.10 -23.09 11.29
CA ARG A 143 -22.29 -23.15 10.42
C ARG A 143 -23.54 -23.55 11.20
N THR A 144 -23.43 -24.59 12.01
CA THR A 144 -24.56 -25.10 12.80
C THR A 144 -25.00 -24.06 13.85
N THR A 145 -24.05 -23.38 14.47
CA THR A 145 -24.30 -22.35 15.48
C THR A 145 -24.92 -21.10 14.84
N ALA A 146 -24.41 -20.65 13.69
CA ALA A 146 -24.97 -19.52 12.94
C ALA A 146 -26.39 -19.78 12.44
N ARG A 147 -26.75 -21.04 12.15
CA ARG A 147 -28.13 -21.44 11.83
C ARG A 147 -29.07 -21.38 13.03
N LYS A 148 -28.55 -21.54 14.25
CA LYS A 148 -29.38 -21.50 15.46
C LYS A 148 -29.51 -20.08 16.01
N VAL A 149 -28.42 -19.33 15.99
CA VAL A 149 -28.37 -17.92 16.42
C VAL A 149 -28.07 -17.07 15.20
N HIS A 150 -29.13 -16.71 14.46
CA HIS A 150 -28.99 -16.07 13.16
C HIS A 150 -28.42 -14.65 13.22
N MET A 151 -28.71 -13.89 14.26
CA MET A 151 -28.28 -12.49 14.38
C MET A 151 -26.92 -12.41 15.09
N TRP A 152 -25.94 -11.74 14.47
CA TRP A 152 -24.62 -11.54 15.10
C TRP A 152 -24.72 -10.85 16.46
N ASP A 153 -25.57 -9.83 16.58
CA ASP A 153 -25.80 -9.09 17.83
C ASP A 153 -26.27 -9.96 19.00
N GLN A 154 -26.86 -11.12 18.70
CA GLN A 154 -27.24 -12.12 19.71
C GLN A 154 -26.10 -13.12 19.92
N ALA A 155 -25.45 -13.55 18.83
CA ALA A 155 -24.31 -14.45 18.89
C ALA A 155 -23.17 -13.86 19.73
N VAL A 156 -22.88 -12.56 19.59
CA VAL A 156 -21.82 -11.88 20.34
C VAL A 156 -22.09 -11.87 21.84
N VAL A 157 -23.36 -11.75 22.26
CA VAL A 157 -23.74 -11.81 23.68
C VAL A 157 -23.41 -13.18 24.24
N GLY A 158 -23.91 -14.26 23.61
CA GLY A 158 -23.66 -15.62 24.07
C GLY A 158 -22.17 -16.01 23.99
N LEU A 159 -21.46 -15.59 22.94
CA LEU A 159 -20.03 -15.83 22.78
C LEU A 159 -19.21 -15.13 23.85
N ASN A 160 -19.52 -13.87 24.17
CA ASN A 160 -18.81 -13.13 25.21
C ASN A 160 -18.98 -13.76 26.58
N TRP A 161 -20.20 -14.23 26.90
CA TRP A 161 -20.42 -14.99 28.12
C TRP A 161 -19.65 -16.31 28.14
N ALA A 162 -19.64 -17.05 27.02
CA ALA A 162 -18.87 -18.28 26.91
C ALA A 162 -17.35 -18.06 27.12
N ILE A 163 -16.81 -17.01 26.49
CA ILE A 163 -15.40 -16.60 26.60
C ILE A 163 -15.07 -16.11 28.02
N LEU A 164 -15.94 -15.30 28.64
CA LEU A 164 -15.76 -14.80 30.01
C LEU A 164 -15.78 -15.94 31.03
N GLN A 165 -16.69 -16.90 30.88
CA GLN A 165 -16.72 -18.09 31.72
C GLN A 165 -15.47 -18.95 31.53
N ARG A 166 -14.91 -18.98 30.31
CA ARG A 166 -13.64 -19.65 30.04
C ARG A 166 -12.44 -18.91 30.66
N SER A 167 -12.43 -17.57 30.66
CA SER A 167 -11.35 -16.78 31.25
C SER A 167 -11.30 -16.85 32.78
N ARG A 168 -12.46 -17.03 33.44
CA ARG A 168 -12.56 -17.14 34.91
C ARG A 168 -12.24 -18.53 35.45
N ASN A 169 -12.25 -19.56 34.61
CA ASN A 169 -11.98 -20.93 35.05
C ASN A 169 -10.49 -21.25 34.83
N ILE A 170 -9.71 -21.23 35.92
CA ILE A 170 -8.26 -21.49 35.92
C ILE A 170 -7.90 -22.87 35.34
N LYS A 171 -8.84 -23.83 35.39
CA LYS A 171 -8.66 -25.18 34.84
C LYS A 171 -8.96 -25.29 33.34
N ARG A 172 -9.48 -24.22 32.71
CA ARG A 172 -9.75 -24.18 31.27
C ARG A 172 -8.67 -23.37 30.55
N ARG A 173 -8.47 -23.66 29.27
CA ARG A 173 -7.46 -22.97 28.45
C ARG A 173 -7.72 -21.46 28.47
N PRO A 174 -6.69 -20.64 28.75
CA PRO A 174 -6.82 -19.19 28.74
C PRO A 174 -7.35 -18.70 27.39
N VAL A 175 -7.99 -17.54 27.41
CA VAL A 175 -8.37 -16.86 26.16
C VAL A 175 -7.10 -16.67 25.33
N LYS A 176 -7.20 -16.82 24.00
CA LYS A 176 -6.06 -16.65 23.10
C LYS A 176 -5.75 -15.15 22.93
N ALA A 177 -4.47 -14.80 22.99
CA ALA A 177 -3.95 -13.52 22.54
C ALA A 177 -3.99 -13.44 21.01
N SER A 178 -5.19 -13.24 20.46
CA SER A 178 -5.41 -13.15 19.02
C SER A 178 -6.72 -12.44 18.70
N VAL A 179 -6.83 -11.96 17.46
CA VAL A 179 -8.03 -11.31 16.92
C VAL A 179 -9.27 -12.22 16.97
N ASN A 180 -9.10 -13.54 16.84
CA ASN A 180 -10.20 -14.51 16.96
C ASN A 180 -10.09 -15.30 18.29
N PRO A 181 -10.77 -14.84 19.36
CA PRO A 181 -10.71 -15.49 20.66
C PRO A 181 -11.59 -16.76 20.75
N ILE A 182 -12.45 -17.02 19.76
CA ILE A 182 -13.48 -18.07 19.80
C ILE A 182 -12.85 -19.46 19.65
N GLU A 183 -13.19 -20.35 20.56
CA GLU A 183 -12.88 -21.79 20.47
C GLU A 183 -14.13 -22.61 20.16
N GLN A 184 -13.94 -23.86 19.75
CA GLN A 184 -15.03 -24.82 19.51
C GLN A 184 -15.97 -24.94 20.72
N ALA A 185 -15.41 -24.99 21.94
CA ALA A 185 -16.19 -25.05 23.18
C ALA A 185 -17.10 -23.82 23.40
N ASP A 186 -16.72 -22.65 22.88
CA ASP A 186 -17.54 -21.45 22.97
C ASP A 186 -18.73 -21.53 21.98
N LEU A 187 -18.50 -22.10 20.79
CA LEU A 187 -19.56 -22.38 19.81
C LEU A 187 -20.54 -23.45 20.31
N GLU A 188 -20.07 -24.48 21.02
CA GLU A 188 -20.93 -25.51 21.64
C GLU A 188 -21.87 -24.93 22.69
N ARG A 189 -21.34 -24.01 23.51
CA ARG A 189 -22.12 -23.26 24.49
C ARG A 189 -23.13 -22.35 23.81
N LEU A 190 -22.72 -21.60 22.79
CA LEU A 190 -23.65 -20.76 22.02
C LEU A 190 -24.74 -21.61 21.35
N ARG A 191 -24.41 -22.82 20.89
CA ARG A 191 -25.39 -23.75 20.30
C ARG A 191 -26.40 -24.27 21.32
N THR A 192 -26.06 -24.35 22.60
CA THR A 192 -27.00 -24.80 23.66
C THR A 192 -27.72 -23.65 24.33
N TRP A 193 -27.33 -22.41 24.04
CA TRP A 193 -27.91 -21.19 24.58
C TRP A 193 -29.39 -21.00 24.19
N SER A 194 -30.19 -20.56 25.16
CA SER A 194 -31.61 -20.20 25.05
C SER A 194 -31.85 -18.83 25.70
N TYR A 195 -32.85 -18.09 25.21
CA TYR A 195 -33.28 -16.82 25.81
C TYR A 195 -33.93 -16.98 27.20
N GLU A 196 -34.30 -18.21 27.56
CA GLU A 196 -34.92 -18.56 28.84
C GLU A 196 -33.90 -18.94 29.92
N ASP A 197 -32.60 -18.94 29.61
CA ASP A 197 -31.53 -19.30 30.54
C ASP A 197 -31.31 -18.17 31.59
N PRO A 198 -31.23 -18.46 32.90
CA PRO A 198 -31.35 -17.44 33.95
C PRO A 198 -30.27 -16.35 34.01
N PHE A 199 -29.13 -16.49 33.30
CA PHE A 199 -28.09 -15.46 33.21
C PHE A 199 -27.23 -15.60 31.94
N PRO A 200 -27.00 -14.51 31.17
CA PRO A 200 -27.95 -13.45 30.87
C PRO A 200 -27.98 -13.06 29.38
N CYS A 201 -29.17 -12.72 28.89
CA CYS A 201 -29.43 -12.09 27.59
C CYS A 201 -28.94 -10.62 27.50
N GLN A 202 -28.07 -10.20 28.43
CA GLN A 202 -27.57 -8.84 28.56
C GLN A 202 -26.13 -8.73 28.04
N ARG A 203 -25.87 -7.66 27.26
CA ARG A 203 -24.53 -7.29 26.81
C ARG A 203 -23.65 -6.95 28.01
N LEU A 204 -22.45 -7.53 28.06
CA LEU A 204 -21.42 -7.18 29.04
C LEU A 204 -20.97 -5.73 28.82
N ALA A 205 -20.77 -4.99 29.90
CA ALA A 205 -20.19 -3.65 29.89
C ALA A 205 -18.68 -3.70 30.23
N PRO A 206 -17.89 -2.65 29.92
CA PRO A 206 -16.45 -2.64 30.20
C PRO A 206 -16.10 -2.94 31.67
N LYS A 207 -16.96 -2.50 32.60
CA LYS A 207 -16.84 -2.77 34.05
C LYS A 207 -16.99 -4.24 34.43
N ASP A 208 -17.60 -5.07 33.59
CA ASP A 208 -17.85 -6.49 33.86
C ASP A 208 -16.66 -7.38 33.41
N LEU A 209 -15.68 -6.79 32.72
CA LEU A 209 -14.53 -7.50 32.17
C LEU A 209 -13.39 -7.63 33.19
N PRO A 210 -12.66 -8.77 33.23
CA PRO A 210 -11.47 -8.90 34.04
C PRO A 210 -10.37 -7.92 33.59
N SER A 211 -9.47 -7.57 34.52
CA SER A 211 -8.30 -6.74 34.19
C SER A 211 -7.50 -7.37 33.05
N GLY A 212 -7.14 -6.56 32.06
CA GLY A 212 -6.42 -7.00 30.85
C GLY A 212 -7.30 -7.39 29.66
N PHE A 213 -8.64 -7.29 29.77
CA PHE A 213 -9.57 -7.54 28.66
C PHE A 213 -10.29 -6.25 28.20
N GLY A 214 -10.77 -6.26 26.96
CA GLY A 214 -11.58 -5.20 26.37
C GLY A 214 -12.45 -5.72 25.21
N PHE A 215 -13.29 -4.86 24.65
CA PHE A 215 -14.11 -5.21 23.48
C PHE A 215 -13.39 -4.88 22.17
N TYR A 216 -13.53 -5.76 21.18
CA TYR A 216 -13.04 -5.57 19.83
C TYR A 216 -14.10 -4.92 18.91
N LYS A 217 -13.71 -4.58 17.68
CA LYS A 217 -14.53 -3.97 16.60
C LYS A 217 -15.96 -4.51 16.46
N PHE A 218 -16.18 -5.82 16.62
CA PHE A 218 -17.50 -6.44 16.50
C PHE A 218 -18.09 -6.90 17.85
N GLY A 219 -17.64 -6.29 18.95
CA GLY A 219 -18.17 -6.50 20.30
C GLY A 219 -17.67 -7.74 21.03
N LEU A 220 -16.74 -8.53 20.48
CA LEU A 220 -16.17 -9.68 21.20
C LEU A 220 -15.15 -9.27 22.27
N ILE A 221 -15.10 -10.03 23.36
CA ILE A 221 -14.07 -9.89 24.40
C ILE A 221 -12.73 -10.44 23.91
N VAL A 222 -11.69 -9.61 23.97
CA VAL A 222 -10.31 -9.93 23.62
C VAL A 222 -9.35 -9.38 24.68
N TYR A 223 -8.07 -9.74 24.63
CA TYR A 223 -7.07 -9.04 25.45
C TYR A 223 -6.95 -7.58 25.04
N LYS A 224 -6.62 -6.72 26.01
CA LYS A 224 -6.56 -5.27 25.88
C LYS A 224 -5.61 -4.79 24.77
N GLU A 225 -4.57 -5.56 24.45
CA GLU A 225 -3.65 -5.30 23.33
C GLU A 225 -4.31 -5.39 21.94
N TYR A 226 -5.45 -6.11 21.85
CA TYR A 226 -6.27 -6.18 20.65
C TYR A 226 -7.52 -5.30 20.76
N ALA A 227 -7.99 -4.95 21.96
CA ALA A 227 -9.22 -4.18 22.15
C ALA A 227 -9.17 -2.81 21.45
N VAL A 228 -10.30 -2.36 20.91
CA VAL A 228 -10.43 -1.00 20.38
C VAL A 228 -10.69 -0.06 21.56
N VAL A 229 -10.02 1.10 21.60
CA VAL A 229 -10.28 2.12 22.62
C VAL A 229 -11.70 2.65 22.42
N LEU A 230 -12.64 2.20 23.26
CA LEU A 230 -13.98 2.76 23.32
C LEU A 230 -13.94 4.02 24.20
N PRO A 231 -14.55 5.14 23.79
CA PRO A 231 -14.77 6.26 24.68
C PRO A 231 -15.67 5.82 25.86
N GLU A 232 -15.36 6.32 27.05
CA GLU A 232 -16.15 6.09 28.27
C GLU A 232 -17.64 6.43 28.03
N PRO A 233 -18.58 5.61 28.52
CA PRO A 233 -19.99 5.89 28.36
C PRO A 233 -20.37 7.14 29.16
N ASP A 234 -20.90 8.14 28.45
CA ASP A 234 -21.47 9.35 29.01
C ASP A 234 -22.66 8.99 29.94
N ASN A 235 -22.62 9.49 31.17
CA ASN A 235 -23.53 9.16 32.28
C ASN A 235 -24.89 9.86 32.14
N SER A 236 -25.46 9.86 30.94
CA SER A 236 -26.74 10.50 30.65
C SER A 236 -27.85 9.46 30.56
N ARG A 237 -28.63 9.34 31.64
CA ARG A 237 -29.93 8.65 31.67
C ARG A 237 -30.78 9.09 30.47
N ALA A 238 -31.03 8.18 29.53
CA ALA A 238 -32.21 8.21 28.68
C ALA A 238 -33.06 6.97 29.00
N ILE A 239 -34.07 7.18 29.84
CA ILE A 239 -35.17 6.23 30.02
C ILE A 239 -35.95 6.24 28.71
N LEU A 240 -35.79 5.23 27.87
CA LEU A 240 -36.76 4.93 26.82
C LEU A 240 -37.87 4.07 27.43
N SER A 241 -38.97 4.74 27.76
CA SER A 241 -40.25 4.12 28.09
C SER A 241 -40.75 3.30 26.91
N ILE A 242 -40.64 1.97 27.00
CA ILE A 242 -41.33 1.06 26.10
C ILE A 242 -42.79 0.97 26.56
N ARG A 243 -43.72 1.49 25.74
CA ARG A 243 -45.14 1.16 25.81
C ARG A 243 -45.27 -0.36 25.60
N ARG A 244 -45.65 -1.07 26.65
CA ARG A 244 -46.01 -2.49 26.60
C ARG A 244 -47.49 -2.58 26.18
N ALA A 245 -47.75 -3.21 25.05
CA ALA A 245 -49.07 -3.70 24.70
C ALA A 245 -49.39 -4.94 25.55
N THR A 246 -50.56 -4.96 26.18
CA THR A 246 -51.16 -6.16 26.79
C THR A 246 -52.66 -6.11 26.58
N LEU A 247 -53.21 -7.15 25.93
CA LEU A 247 -54.62 -7.58 25.94
C LEU A 247 -54.79 -8.62 27.09
N PRO A 248 -56.00 -9.15 27.40
CA PRO A 248 -57.17 -8.49 27.97
C PRO A 248 -57.63 -9.17 29.29
N SER A 249 -58.33 -8.47 30.18
CA SER A 249 -59.17 -9.09 31.22
C SER A 249 -60.27 -8.13 31.69
N THR A 250 -61.52 -8.53 31.50
CA THR A 250 -62.78 -7.95 32.00
C THR A 250 -63.04 -8.34 33.47
N PRO A 251 -64.16 -7.92 34.13
CA PRO A 251 -64.92 -6.66 34.09
C PRO A 251 -65.33 -6.14 35.50
N SER A 252 -65.59 -4.83 35.62
CA SER A 252 -66.53 -4.17 36.57
C SER A 252 -66.13 -2.69 36.68
N ALA A 253 -66.97 -1.68 36.81
CA ALA A 253 -68.41 -1.54 36.80
C ALA A 253 -68.70 -0.02 36.78
N LEU A 254 -69.83 0.35 36.16
CA LEU A 254 -70.67 1.53 36.44
C LEU A 254 -70.21 2.98 36.10
N ARG A 255 -71.15 3.63 35.37
CA ARG A 255 -71.54 5.06 35.29
C ARG A 255 -70.80 5.93 34.27
N HIS A 256 -71.47 6.29 33.16
CA HIS A 256 -72.27 7.53 32.95
C HIS A 256 -71.35 8.76 32.97
N THR A 257 -71.24 9.64 31.96
CA THR A 257 -72.19 10.17 30.97
C THR A 257 -71.43 11.06 29.96
N ASP A 258 -71.96 11.18 28.73
CA ASP A 258 -71.96 12.37 27.84
C ASP A 258 -70.63 13.08 27.44
N SER A 259 -70.46 13.68 26.27
CA SER A 259 -71.21 13.83 25.01
C SER A 259 -70.33 14.69 24.07
N GLY A 260 -70.56 14.64 22.74
CA GLY A 260 -70.05 15.63 21.75
C GLY A 260 -68.81 15.20 20.96
N HIS A 261 -68.87 14.64 19.74
CA HIS A 261 -69.15 15.30 18.44
C HIS A 261 -68.35 16.62 18.24
N CYS A 262 -67.64 16.92 17.15
CA CYS A 262 -67.44 16.28 15.85
C CYS A 262 -66.42 17.13 15.03
N ILE A 263 -65.92 16.59 13.91
CA ILE A 263 -65.40 17.28 12.69
C ILE A 263 -63.89 17.65 12.63
N CYS A 264 -63.18 16.93 11.75
CA CYS A 264 -62.00 17.38 10.98
C CYS A 264 -62.49 18.12 9.70
N PRO A 265 -61.72 19.01 9.02
CA PRO A 265 -60.61 18.56 8.17
C PRO A 265 -59.41 19.52 7.95
N GLU A 266 -58.33 18.91 7.44
CA GLU A 266 -57.30 19.40 6.49
C GLU A 266 -56.69 20.81 6.61
N THR A 267 -55.36 20.90 6.71
CA THR A 267 -54.46 21.22 5.57
C THR A 267 -52.99 21.31 6.01
N ALA A 268 -52.11 21.16 5.01
CA ALA A 268 -50.67 20.94 5.07
C ALA A 268 -49.82 22.10 5.65
N SER A 269 -48.66 21.76 6.21
CA SER A 269 -47.35 22.17 5.64
C SER A 269 -46.19 21.52 6.39
N ILE A 270 -45.23 21.00 5.61
CA ILE A 270 -43.98 20.42 6.04
C ILE A 270 -42.98 21.57 6.17
N GLY A 271 -42.54 21.87 7.40
CA GLY A 271 -41.42 22.76 7.69
C GLY A 271 -40.22 21.95 8.18
N VAL A 272 -39.17 21.89 7.38
CA VAL A 272 -37.89 21.27 7.72
C VAL A 272 -37.05 22.32 8.47
N ASP A 273 -36.88 22.13 9.78
CA ASP A 273 -35.97 22.96 10.58
C ASP A 273 -34.53 22.44 10.44
N HIS A 274 -33.67 23.27 9.84
CA HIS A 274 -32.22 23.12 9.85
C HIS A 274 -31.62 23.84 11.07
N PRO A 275 -30.75 23.20 11.87
CA PRO A 275 -29.96 23.93 12.86
C PRO A 275 -28.73 24.59 12.23
N VAL A 276 -28.71 25.91 12.34
CA VAL A 276 -27.66 26.84 11.92
C VAL A 276 -26.34 26.61 12.67
N ARG A 277 -25.25 26.50 11.90
CA ARG A 277 -23.85 26.58 12.35
C ARG A 277 -23.53 27.98 12.88
N ARG A 278 -23.03 28.11 14.11
CA ARG A 278 -22.29 29.31 14.58
C ARG A 278 -20.82 28.96 14.83
N ARG A 279 -19.93 29.70 14.17
CA ARG A 279 -18.50 29.82 14.47
C ARG A 279 -18.32 30.80 15.62
N THR A 280 -17.39 30.52 16.52
CA THR A 280 -16.70 31.54 17.31
C THR A 280 -15.22 31.19 17.40
N ALA A 281 -14.40 32.19 17.09
CA ALA A 281 -12.96 32.22 17.29
C ALA A 281 -12.65 32.94 18.61
N SER A 282 -11.62 32.51 19.34
CA SER A 282 -10.76 33.38 20.15
C SER A 282 -9.59 32.58 20.75
N LEU A 283 -8.38 33.06 20.44
CA LEU A 283 -7.14 32.84 21.18
C LEU A 283 -7.27 33.32 22.64
N PRO A 284 -6.31 32.95 23.50
CA PRO A 284 -5.58 34.04 24.16
C PRO A 284 -4.06 33.91 24.06
N ASP A 285 -3.45 35.07 23.83
CA ASP A 285 -2.08 35.43 24.16
C ASP A 285 -1.75 35.13 25.63
N ILE A 286 -0.59 34.53 25.88
CA ILE A 286 0.19 34.79 27.10
C ILE A 286 1.65 34.99 26.71
N ASN A 287 2.10 36.19 27.05
CA ASN A 287 3.43 36.76 26.87
C ASN A 287 4.29 36.47 28.11
N GLN A 288 5.62 36.52 27.93
CA GLN A 288 6.69 36.65 28.95
C GLN A 288 7.21 35.38 29.66
N HIS A 289 8.43 34.95 29.32
CA HIS A 289 9.63 35.44 30.03
C HIS A 289 10.95 35.04 29.34
N ILE A 290 11.79 36.05 29.14
CA ILE A 290 13.16 35.98 28.63
C ILE A 290 14.11 35.65 29.79
N SER A 291 15.08 34.74 29.59
CA SER A 291 16.30 34.67 30.40
C SER A 291 17.53 34.30 29.56
N LYS A 292 18.26 35.38 29.23
CA LYS A 292 19.72 35.60 29.14
C LYS A 292 20.69 34.46 28.74
N ARG A 293 21.33 34.73 27.60
CA ARG A 293 22.68 34.34 27.10
C ARG A 293 23.68 33.73 28.09
N LEU A 294 24.38 32.69 27.62
CA LEU A 294 25.84 32.57 27.73
C LEU A 294 26.45 32.44 26.32
N ARG A 295 27.50 33.24 26.05
CA ARG A 295 28.38 33.17 24.87
C ARG A 295 29.61 32.35 25.24
N PHE A 296 30.08 31.47 24.36
CA PHE A 296 31.50 31.15 24.18
C PHE A 296 31.73 30.66 22.73
N ASP A 297 32.53 31.45 22.01
CA ASP A 297 33.52 31.20 20.96
C ASP A 297 33.31 30.20 19.78
N MET A 298 33.46 30.74 18.57
CA MET A 298 33.78 30.13 17.26
C MET A 298 35.32 30.05 17.07
N PRO A 299 35.96 29.43 16.02
CA PRO A 299 35.50 28.93 14.69
C PRO A 299 36.08 27.51 14.30
N PRO A 300 36.07 26.96 13.04
CA PRO A 300 35.80 27.57 11.73
C PRO A 300 34.82 26.87 10.73
N SER A 301 34.23 27.75 9.92
CA SER A 301 33.66 27.65 8.57
C SER A 301 33.38 26.27 7.94
N SER A 302 32.09 26.02 7.70
CA SER A 302 31.55 25.04 6.74
C SER A 302 30.50 25.72 5.84
N PRO A 303 30.27 25.22 4.60
CA PRO A 303 29.70 26.00 3.51
C PRO A 303 28.21 26.29 3.67
N SER A 304 27.83 27.49 3.22
CA SER A 304 26.52 28.12 3.28
C SER A 304 25.34 27.21 2.91
N THR A 305 24.57 26.79 3.91
CA THR A 305 23.21 26.31 3.71
C THR A 305 22.29 27.53 3.68
N LEU A 306 21.79 27.86 2.49
CA LEU A 306 20.88 28.98 2.25
C LEU A 306 19.60 28.84 3.08
N MET A 307 19.27 29.89 3.83
CA MET A 307 18.01 29.99 4.56
C MET A 307 16.84 30.03 3.57
N VAL A 308 15.84 29.18 3.76
CA VAL A 308 14.56 29.31 3.06
C VAL A 308 13.62 30.17 3.92
N SER A 309 13.64 31.49 3.68
CA SER A 309 12.59 32.40 4.17
C SER A 309 11.23 31.93 3.63
N SER A 310 10.15 32.14 4.39
CA SER A 310 8.77 31.90 3.91
C SER A 310 8.44 32.68 2.63
N ASP A 311 9.18 33.75 2.34
CA ASP A 311 9.03 34.54 1.12
C ASP A 311 9.57 33.82 -0.14
N ILE A 312 10.44 32.82 0.00
CA ILE A 312 11.06 32.12 -1.15
C ILE A 312 10.03 31.42 -2.04
N ALA A 313 8.94 30.91 -1.45
CA ALA A 313 7.88 30.21 -2.19
C ALA A 313 7.13 31.10 -3.19
N ARG A 314 7.22 32.44 -3.03
CA ARG A 314 6.57 33.42 -3.92
C ARG A 314 7.44 33.85 -5.10
N TYR A 315 8.73 33.52 -5.10
CA TYR A 315 9.63 33.91 -6.18
C TYR A 315 9.65 32.85 -7.28
N ARG A 316 9.63 33.33 -8.52
CA ARG A 316 9.86 32.49 -9.68
C ARG A 316 11.31 31.98 -9.65
N PRO A 317 11.56 30.66 -9.70
CA PRO A 317 12.93 30.16 -9.77
C PRO A 317 13.56 30.60 -11.09
N VAL A 318 14.82 31.04 -11.02
CA VAL A 318 15.59 31.38 -12.23
C VAL A 318 16.31 30.12 -12.73
N HIS A 319 16.28 29.94 -14.04
CA HIS A 319 17.05 28.90 -14.73
C HIS A 319 18.52 29.35 -14.85
N ASP A 320 19.40 28.67 -14.12
CA ASP A 320 20.81 28.98 -14.04
C ASP A 320 21.60 28.21 -15.11
N ARG A 321 21.48 28.70 -16.36
CA ARG A 321 22.05 28.03 -17.55
C ARG A 321 23.55 27.75 -17.41
N MET A 322 24.30 28.67 -16.78
CA MET A 322 25.74 28.53 -16.62
C MET A 322 26.11 27.44 -15.61
N ALA A 323 25.44 27.40 -14.45
CA ALA A 323 25.70 26.37 -13.46
C ALA A 323 25.27 24.98 -13.97
N ASP A 324 24.12 24.90 -14.64
CA ASP A 324 23.60 23.65 -15.18
C ASP A 324 24.55 23.11 -16.27
N ASP A 325 25.04 23.97 -17.16
CA ASP A 325 26.02 23.61 -18.19
C ASP A 325 27.37 23.19 -17.61
N THR A 326 27.84 23.87 -16.56
CA THR A 326 29.07 23.48 -15.83
C THR A 326 28.91 22.09 -15.21
N TYR A 327 27.76 21.83 -14.59
CA TYR A 327 27.44 20.52 -14.00
C TYR A 327 27.40 19.43 -15.07
N ARG A 328 26.72 19.66 -16.19
CA ARG A 328 26.66 18.71 -17.32
C ARG A 328 28.04 18.41 -17.89
N ARG A 329 28.87 19.44 -18.16
CA ARG A 329 30.24 19.24 -18.66
C ARG A 329 31.09 18.43 -17.69
N ARG A 330 30.92 18.65 -16.38
CA ARG A 330 31.63 17.88 -15.37
C ARG A 330 31.26 16.41 -15.40
N VAL A 331 29.97 16.08 -15.45
CA VAL A 331 29.53 14.67 -15.55
C VAL A 331 30.03 14.03 -16.84
N LEU A 332 29.96 14.75 -17.97
CA LEU A 332 30.47 14.25 -19.24
C LEU A 332 31.99 13.97 -19.20
N ALA A 333 32.78 14.85 -18.57
CA ALA A 333 34.21 14.62 -18.37
C ALA A 333 34.47 13.37 -17.49
N GLU A 334 33.72 13.21 -16.40
CA GLU A 334 33.82 12.03 -15.52
C GLU A 334 33.48 10.72 -16.25
N LEU A 335 32.53 10.74 -17.18
CA LEU A 335 32.20 9.59 -18.05
C LEU A 335 33.34 9.28 -19.04
N LEU A 336 33.90 10.30 -19.71
CA LEU A 336 35.01 10.14 -20.67
C LEU A 336 36.29 9.58 -20.02
N GLU A 337 36.60 10.01 -18.79
CA GLU A 337 37.73 9.46 -18.02
C GLU A 337 37.62 7.94 -17.79
N THR A 338 36.39 7.44 -17.67
CA THR A 338 36.12 6.03 -17.39
C THR A 338 36.31 5.18 -18.66
N SER A 339 35.94 5.71 -19.82
CA SER A 339 36.12 5.05 -21.13
C SER A 339 37.58 4.99 -21.59
N GLY A 340 38.43 5.94 -21.19
CA GLY A 340 39.83 6.05 -21.63
C GLY A 340 40.84 5.11 -20.95
N GLN A 341 40.46 4.34 -19.93
CA GLN A 341 41.40 3.58 -19.09
C GLN A 341 41.80 2.18 -19.62
N GLY A 342 41.42 1.80 -20.86
CA GLY A 342 41.93 0.56 -21.50
C GLY A 342 41.58 -0.74 -20.76
N ILE A 343 40.59 -0.72 -19.86
CA ILE A 343 40.10 -1.91 -19.16
C ILE A 343 39.18 -2.67 -20.12
N PRO A 344 39.37 -4.00 -20.32
CA PRO A 344 38.48 -4.80 -21.16
C PRO A 344 37.03 -4.64 -20.70
N SER A 345 36.11 -4.43 -21.65
CA SER A 345 34.69 -4.19 -21.42
C SER A 345 34.12 -5.09 -20.33
N ARG A 346 33.73 -4.51 -19.19
CA ARG A 346 32.98 -5.25 -18.17
C ARG A 346 31.53 -5.07 -18.49
N ASN A 347 31.03 -5.87 -19.42
CA ASN A 347 29.61 -6.05 -19.73
C ASN A 347 28.75 -6.00 -18.45
N SER A 348 28.22 -4.81 -18.12
CA SER A 348 27.58 -4.45 -16.84
C SER A 348 26.51 -3.39 -17.09
N HIS A 349 25.51 -3.36 -16.22
CA HIS A 349 24.41 -2.38 -16.31
C HIS A 349 24.93 -0.94 -16.29
N GLY A 350 25.96 -0.68 -15.48
CA GLY A 350 26.60 0.63 -15.36
C GLY A 350 27.24 1.09 -16.64
N GLU A 351 28.06 0.25 -17.27
CA GLU A 351 28.78 0.61 -18.50
C GLU A 351 27.82 0.89 -19.67
N GLU A 352 26.77 0.08 -19.83
CA GLU A 352 25.74 0.31 -20.87
C GLU A 352 25.02 1.65 -20.64
N THR A 353 24.64 1.93 -19.39
CA THR A 353 23.97 3.18 -19.01
C THR A 353 24.88 4.39 -19.21
N ASP A 354 26.14 4.30 -18.76
CA ASP A 354 27.12 5.37 -18.84
C ASP A 354 27.48 5.71 -20.29
N GLU A 355 27.61 4.72 -21.16
CA GLU A 355 27.86 4.92 -22.58
C GLU A 355 26.66 5.57 -23.30
N LEU A 356 25.44 5.18 -22.95
CA LEU A 356 24.23 5.83 -23.47
C LEU A 356 24.15 7.29 -23.00
N LEU A 357 24.35 7.54 -21.70
CA LEU A 357 24.32 8.89 -21.16
C LEU A 357 25.43 9.77 -21.71
N ARG A 358 26.63 9.24 -21.96
CA ARG A 358 27.71 9.98 -22.62
C ARG A 358 27.24 10.53 -23.96
N LYS A 359 26.66 9.67 -24.82
CA LYS A 359 26.12 10.07 -26.13
C LYS A 359 25.00 11.09 -26.03
N LEU A 360 24.13 10.95 -25.03
CA LEU A 360 23.03 11.90 -24.79
C LEU A 360 23.57 13.25 -24.31
N LEU A 361 24.45 13.27 -23.31
CA LEU A 361 25.01 14.48 -22.72
C LEU A 361 25.91 15.26 -23.69
N GLU A 362 26.48 14.62 -24.72
CA GLU A 362 27.18 15.27 -25.83
C GLU A 362 26.25 16.11 -26.71
N LYS A 363 24.98 15.71 -26.83
CA LYS A 363 23.99 16.32 -27.74
C LYS A 363 22.91 17.13 -27.02
N VAL A 364 22.75 16.94 -25.72
CA VAL A 364 21.68 17.53 -24.93
C VAL A 364 21.76 19.06 -24.91
N GLU A 365 20.60 19.71 -25.05
CA GLU A 365 20.45 21.16 -25.11
C GLU A 365 19.90 21.74 -23.81
N GLN A 366 20.04 23.05 -23.65
CA GLN A 366 19.39 23.80 -22.58
C GLN A 366 17.91 24.06 -22.94
N PRO A 367 16.95 23.96 -22.00
CA PRO A 367 15.54 24.16 -22.30
C PRO A 367 15.23 25.60 -22.71
N ASN A 368 14.34 25.76 -23.68
CA ASN A 368 13.61 27.00 -23.91
C ASN A 368 12.58 27.22 -22.79
N THR A 369 12.77 28.28 -22.01
CA THR A 369 11.86 28.67 -20.92
C THR A 369 10.96 29.86 -21.28
N ASP A 370 11.07 30.38 -22.50
CA ASP A 370 10.39 31.59 -22.98
C ASP A 370 9.42 31.24 -24.12
N SER A 371 8.12 31.44 -23.89
CA SER A 371 7.09 31.17 -24.88
C SER A 371 7.18 32.04 -26.13
N SER A 372 7.87 33.19 -26.06
CA SER A 372 8.11 34.04 -27.23
C SER A 372 9.15 33.47 -28.18
N GLN A 373 10.00 32.54 -27.71
CA GLN A 373 11.07 31.91 -28.48
C GLN A 373 10.67 30.55 -29.08
N GLY A 374 9.37 30.22 -29.03
CA GLY A 374 8.81 28.98 -29.55
C GLY A 374 8.24 28.09 -28.45
N MET A 375 8.28 26.78 -28.68
CA MET A 375 7.72 25.81 -27.74
C MET A 375 8.49 25.83 -26.42
N VAL A 376 7.76 25.94 -25.30
CA VAL A 376 8.35 25.90 -23.96
C VAL A 376 8.70 24.46 -23.61
N ASP A 377 9.96 24.27 -23.28
CA ASP A 377 10.57 22.99 -22.91
C ASP A 377 10.43 22.69 -21.42
N ALA A 378 10.43 23.74 -20.58
CA ALA A 378 10.29 23.67 -19.13
C ALA A 378 9.69 24.96 -18.57
N PHE A 379 8.73 24.84 -17.66
CA PHE A 379 8.11 25.98 -16.99
C PHE A 379 8.78 26.25 -15.65
N PHE A 380 9.43 27.41 -15.50
CA PHE A 380 9.93 27.89 -14.22
C PHE A 380 8.92 28.87 -13.62
N CYS A 381 8.22 28.45 -12.57
CA CYS A 381 7.01 29.09 -12.07
C CYS A 381 7.06 29.35 -10.57
N THR A 382 6.31 30.35 -10.12
CA THR A 382 5.87 30.45 -8.72
C THR A 382 4.94 29.28 -8.37
N GLY A 383 4.66 29.08 -7.07
CA GLY A 383 3.69 28.06 -6.64
C GLY A 383 2.30 28.25 -7.26
N ASP A 384 1.81 29.49 -7.32
CA ASP A 384 0.46 29.81 -7.82
C ASP A 384 0.36 29.61 -9.33
N GLU A 385 1.38 30.03 -10.08
CA GLU A 385 1.46 29.79 -11.53
C GLU A 385 1.50 28.30 -11.85
N ALA A 386 2.29 27.53 -11.10
CA ALA A 386 2.39 26.09 -11.26
C ALA A 386 1.04 25.40 -10.95
N ALA A 387 0.35 25.82 -9.89
CA ALA A 387 -0.97 25.31 -9.54
C ALA A 387 -1.97 25.60 -10.66
N SER A 388 -1.98 26.81 -11.21
CA SER A 388 -2.84 27.16 -12.34
C SER A 388 -2.55 26.32 -13.59
N LEU A 389 -1.27 26.06 -13.91
CA LEU A 389 -0.89 25.22 -15.05
C LEU A 389 -1.36 23.76 -14.87
N VAL A 390 -1.23 23.24 -13.65
CA VAL A 390 -1.65 21.88 -13.30
C VAL A 390 -3.17 21.74 -13.33
N GLU A 391 -3.92 22.69 -12.76
CA GLU A 391 -5.39 22.67 -12.74
C GLU A 391 -6.00 22.82 -14.13
N THR A 392 -5.44 23.70 -14.97
CA THR A 392 -5.95 23.93 -16.33
C THR A 392 -5.45 22.90 -17.36
N GLY A 393 -4.49 22.05 -17.01
CA GLY A 393 -3.84 21.13 -17.96
C GLY A 393 -3.00 21.83 -19.03
N SER A 394 -2.69 23.11 -18.87
CA SER A 394 -2.06 23.96 -19.90
C SER A 394 -0.58 23.68 -20.12
N SER A 395 0.09 22.93 -19.23
CA SER A 395 1.52 22.61 -19.37
C SER A 395 1.83 21.67 -20.55
N ARG A 396 0.82 21.06 -21.18
CA ARG A 396 0.89 20.29 -22.45
C ARG A 396 2.19 19.46 -22.60
N ASN A 397 2.54 18.70 -21.57
CA ASN A 397 3.66 17.76 -21.49
C ASN A 397 5.05 18.33 -21.11
N ALA A 398 5.21 19.63 -20.88
CA ALA A 398 6.48 20.18 -20.40
C ALA A 398 6.59 20.09 -18.86
N PRO A 399 7.78 19.80 -18.31
CA PRO A 399 7.98 19.77 -16.87
C PRO A 399 7.79 21.14 -16.21
N ILE A 400 7.38 21.14 -14.94
CA ILE A 400 7.20 22.35 -14.13
C ILE A 400 8.23 22.36 -13.01
N ILE A 401 8.92 23.48 -12.84
CA ILE A 401 9.95 23.72 -11.83
C ILE A 401 9.50 24.86 -10.93
N THR A 402 9.46 24.60 -9.63
CA THR A 402 9.15 25.58 -8.58
C THR A 402 10.22 25.57 -7.49
N GLN A 403 10.15 26.51 -6.55
CA GLN A 403 11.07 26.56 -5.41
C GLN A 403 10.30 26.79 -4.11
N GLY A 404 10.76 26.15 -3.03
CA GLY A 404 10.23 26.35 -1.68
C GLY A 404 8.78 25.87 -1.47
N GLN A 405 8.30 24.94 -2.30
CA GLN A 405 6.91 24.47 -2.25
C GLN A 405 6.65 23.35 -1.22
N GLN A 406 7.70 22.78 -0.64
CA GLN A 406 7.58 21.80 0.45
C GLN A 406 7.51 22.50 1.81
N GLN A 407 6.58 22.05 2.66
CA GLN A 407 6.37 22.59 4.00
C GLN A 407 7.37 22.00 5.00
N PHE A 408 7.77 20.74 4.79
CA PHE A 408 8.76 20.05 5.60
C PHE A 408 10.14 20.74 5.54
N ARG A 409 10.82 20.81 6.69
CA ARG A 409 12.16 21.39 6.81
C ARG A 409 13.08 20.49 7.63
N TRP A 410 14.30 20.31 7.14
CA TRP A 410 15.37 19.67 7.90
C TRP A 410 15.81 20.56 9.07
N SER A 411 16.31 19.96 10.15
CA SER A 411 16.91 20.72 11.24
C SER A 411 18.27 21.28 10.81
N ASN A 412 18.68 22.39 11.40
CA ASN A 412 20.02 22.93 11.20
C ASN A 412 21.07 22.04 11.88
N GLY A 413 22.30 21.99 11.35
CA GLY A 413 23.46 21.39 12.01
C GLY A 413 23.85 19.97 11.58
N GLU A 414 23.05 19.31 10.73
CA GLU A 414 23.41 18.01 10.14
C GLU A 414 22.89 17.94 8.69
N ARG A 415 23.59 17.20 7.82
CA ARG A 415 23.14 16.98 6.44
C ARG A 415 21.82 16.19 6.37
N PRO A 416 20.92 16.50 5.42
CA PRO A 416 19.63 15.80 5.24
C PRO A 416 19.69 14.27 5.23
N ILE A 417 20.67 13.65 4.54
CA ILE A 417 20.83 12.18 4.48
C ILE A 417 21.00 11.58 5.88
N ALA A 418 21.83 12.19 6.74
CA ALA A 418 22.06 11.67 8.08
C ALA A 418 20.81 11.82 8.97
N GLN A 419 20.10 12.94 8.84
CA GLN A 419 18.81 13.13 9.51
C GLN A 419 17.75 12.13 9.04
N LEU A 420 17.72 11.79 7.75
CA LEU A 420 16.79 10.81 7.19
C LEU A 420 16.99 9.44 7.85
N PHE A 421 18.22 8.95 7.90
CA PHE A 421 18.51 7.66 8.54
C PHE A 421 18.16 7.62 10.01
N ARG A 422 18.42 8.71 10.74
CA ARG A 422 18.02 8.85 12.14
C ARG A 422 16.50 8.71 12.31
N ARG A 423 15.71 9.29 11.40
CA ARG A 423 14.24 9.22 11.43
C ARG A 423 13.69 7.87 10.97
N MET A 424 14.35 7.18 10.03
CA MET A 424 13.89 5.87 9.56
C MET A 424 13.90 4.81 10.67
N GLY A 425 14.92 4.82 11.53
CA GLY A 425 15.12 3.76 12.52
C GLY A 425 15.19 2.36 11.88
N GLY A 426 15.05 1.30 12.69
CA GLY A 426 14.86 -0.07 12.19
C GLY A 426 15.89 -0.53 11.14
N LEU A 427 17.18 -0.33 11.41
CA LEU A 427 18.28 -0.58 10.47
C LEU A 427 18.47 -2.06 10.07
N ASP A 428 17.72 -2.98 10.67
CA ASP A 428 17.64 -4.39 10.25
C ASP A 428 16.74 -4.64 9.04
N LYS A 429 15.92 -3.66 8.64
CA LYS A 429 15.11 -3.75 7.43
C LYS A 429 15.99 -3.86 6.18
N SER A 430 15.44 -4.46 5.13
CA SER A 430 16.11 -4.62 3.84
C SER A 430 15.55 -3.67 2.80
N VAL A 431 16.40 -3.24 1.86
CA VAL A 431 16.03 -2.39 0.72
C VAL A 431 16.73 -2.87 -0.54
N SER A 432 16.09 -2.67 -1.71
CA SER A 432 16.70 -2.89 -3.01
C SER A 432 17.71 -1.77 -3.33
N VAL A 433 18.91 -2.15 -3.72
CA VAL A 433 20.00 -1.24 -4.08
C VAL A 433 20.45 -1.55 -5.49
N GLN A 434 20.38 -0.58 -6.38
CA GLN A 434 20.96 -0.68 -7.72
C GLN A 434 22.48 -0.59 -7.64
N ILE A 435 23.16 -1.51 -8.32
CA ILE A 435 24.61 -1.68 -8.29
C ILE A 435 25.11 -1.76 -9.75
N PRO A 436 25.75 -0.70 -10.27
CA PRO A 436 26.20 -0.58 -11.65
C PRO A 436 27.07 -1.74 -12.12
N SER A 437 27.98 -2.25 -11.28
CA SER A 437 28.93 -3.30 -11.68
C SER A 437 28.30 -4.69 -11.90
N ARG A 438 26.98 -4.84 -11.73
CA ARG A 438 26.29 -6.12 -11.94
C ARG A 438 26.17 -6.43 -13.43
N LYS A 439 26.21 -7.72 -13.78
CA LYS A 439 26.12 -8.18 -15.17
C LYS A 439 24.70 -7.94 -15.75
N PRO A 440 24.56 -7.64 -17.06
CA PRO A 440 23.27 -7.41 -17.71
C PRO A 440 22.34 -8.62 -17.64
N SER A 441 22.91 -9.83 -17.63
CA SER A 441 22.17 -11.10 -17.47
C SER A 441 21.56 -11.30 -16.07
N THR A 442 21.83 -10.41 -15.12
CA THR A 442 21.28 -10.44 -13.77
C THR A 442 20.46 -9.19 -13.50
N LYS A 443 19.59 -9.21 -12.47
CA LYS A 443 18.91 -7.98 -12.02
C LYS A 443 19.96 -6.90 -11.69
N SER A 444 19.70 -5.66 -12.10
CA SER A 444 20.56 -4.48 -11.84
C SER A 444 20.66 -4.11 -10.36
N PHE A 445 19.81 -4.70 -9.51
CA PHE A 445 19.79 -4.46 -8.07
C PHE A 445 20.12 -5.71 -7.23
N ALA A 446 20.46 -5.46 -5.97
CA ALA A 446 20.58 -6.45 -4.93
C ALA A 446 19.93 -5.97 -3.63
N VAL A 447 19.43 -6.89 -2.81
CA VAL A 447 18.87 -6.55 -1.50
C VAL A 447 20.01 -6.34 -0.51
N ARG A 448 19.96 -5.25 0.27
CA ARG A 448 20.90 -4.91 1.35
C ARG A 448 20.14 -4.55 2.62
N LYS A 449 20.75 -4.78 3.78
CA LYS A 449 20.25 -4.25 5.04
C LYS A 449 20.44 -2.73 5.07
N LEU A 450 19.49 -2.03 5.68
CA LEU A 450 19.53 -0.58 5.82
C LEU A 450 20.71 -0.11 6.69
N SER A 451 21.17 -0.93 7.65
CA SER A 451 22.41 -0.71 8.40
C SER A 451 23.65 -0.58 7.51
N VAL A 452 23.77 -1.44 6.49
CA VAL A 452 24.89 -1.40 5.54
C VAL A 452 24.80 -0.16 4.65
N VAL A 453 23.59 0.20 4.21
CA VAL A 453 23.36 1.41 3.42
C VAL A 453 23.66 2.66 4.25
N TRP A 454 23.23 2.69 5.50
CA TRP A 454 23.48 3.76 6.46
C TRP A 454 24.99 4.00 6.66
N GLU A 455 25.74 2.94 7.00
CA GLU A 455 27.17 3.02 7.21
C GLU A 455 27.89 3.54 5.96
N ARG A 456 27.56 2.97 4.80
CA ARG A 456 28.16 3.37 3.53
C ARG A 456 27.89 4.83 3.18
N PHE A 457 26.65 5.29 3.29
CA PHE A 457 26.30 6.67 2.95
C PHE A 457 26.90 7.69 3.94
N LEU A 458 27.03 7.34 5.22
CA LEU A 458 27.63 8.25 6.21
C LEU A 458 29.15 8.33 6.13
N ASN A 459 29.83 7.24 5.79
CA ASN A 459 31.29 7.22 5.64
C ASN A 459 31.78 8.06 4.44
N GLN A 460 30.91 8.26 3.43
CA GLN A 460 31.21 9.10 2.25
C GLN A 460 32.49 8.68 1.50
N GLU A 461 32.80 7.39 1.50
CA GLU A 461 33.95 6.86 0.79
C GLU A 461 33.78 7.02 -0.72
N ALA A 462 34.86 7.40 -1.40
CA ALA A 462 34.86 7.47 -2.85
C ALA A 462 34.71 6.06 -3.43
N THR A 463 33.81 5.91 -4.41
CA THR A 463 33.53 4.61 -5.04
C THR A 463 33.43 4.75 -6.56
N ARG A 464 33.79 3.67 -7.26
CA ARG A 464 33.56 3.48 -8.70
C ARG A 464 32.36 2.58 -9.00
N ASP A 465 31.70 2.09 -7.97
CA ASP A 465 30.49 1.27 -8.07
C ASP A 465 29.40 1.91 -7.18
N PRO A 466 28.92 3.10 -7.57
CA PRO A 466 28.03 3.91 -6.73
C PRO A 466 26.68 3.20 -6.56
N TRP A 467 26.06 3.31 -5.40
CA TRP A 467 24.77 2.71 -5.08
C TRP A 467 23.62 3.70 -5.29
N ASN A 468 22.51 3.22 -5.84
CA ASN A 468 21.28 4.00 -5.98
C ASN A 468 20.09 3.28 -5.37
N ILE A 469 19.28 4.00 -4.61
CA ILE A 469 18.13 3.47 -3.89
C ILE A 469 16.93 4.34 -4.27
N LEU A 470 16.01 3.74 -5.04
CA LEU A 470 14.85 4.43 -5.60
C LEU A 470 13.55 4.18 -4.81
N ASP A 471 13.48 3.08 -4.05
CA ASP A 471 12.23 2.60 -3.45
C ASP A 471 12.26 2.68 -1.92
N LEU A 472 12.86 3.74 -1.37
CA LEU A 472 12.99 3.88 0.07
C LEU A 472 11.73 4.51 0.67
N GLN A 473 11.12 3.81 1.64
CA GLN A 473 9.96 4.31 2.35
C GLN A 473 10.27 5.63 3.08
N SER A 474 9.37 6.62 2.92
CA SER A 474 9.50 7.90 3.62
C SER A 474 9.14 7.79 5.11
N PRO A 475 10.06 8.12 6.03
CA PRO A 475 9.76 8.27 7.46
C PRO A 475 9.19 9.65 7.80
N LEU A 476 9.00 10.51 6.79
CA LEU A 476 8.61 11.90 6.98
C LEU A 476 7.08 12.04 7.12
N PRO A 477 6.60 13.16 7.71
CA PRO A 477 5.18 13.49 7.71
C PRO A 477 4.68 13.75 6.28
N GLN A 478 3.36 13.67 6.08
CA GLN A 478 2.69 13.88 4.78
C GLN A 478 2.87 15.29 4.17
N SER A 479 3.51 16.22 4.88
CA SER A 479 3.74 17.61 4.48
C SER A 479 4.90 17.78 3.47
N ILE A 480 5.17 16.74 2.67
CA ILE A 480 6.27 16.72 1.67
C ILE A 480 5.77 16.84 0.23
N LEU A 481 4.47 16.69 -0.04
CA LEU A 481 3.89 17.01 -1.35
C LEU A 481 4.04 18.52 -1.62
N PRO A 482 4.58 18.96 -2.78
CA PRO A 482 4.61 20.37 -3.14
C PRO A 482 3.21 20.99 -3.18
N ASN A 483 3.05 22.18 -2.59
CA ASN A 483 1.73 22.83 -2.46
C ASN A 483 0.97 23.01 -3.79
N PHE A 484 1.68 23.24 -4.89
CA PHE A 484 1.04 23.42 -6.21
C PHE A 484 0.37 22.14 -6.77
N LEU A 485 0.60 20.98 -6.14
CA LEU A 485 0.00 19.69 -6.50
C LEU A 485 -1.12 19.26 -5.55
N THR A 486 -1.51 20.11 -4.60
CA THR A 486 -2.59 19.77 -3.63
C THR A 486 -3.99 20.09 -4.14
N GLY A 487 -4.11 20.66 -5.35
CA GLY A 487 -5.40 21.01 -5.96
C GLY A 487 -6.24 19.79 -6.33
N GLU A 488 -7.52 20.03 -6.62
CA GLU A 488 -8.53 18.99 -6.89
C GLU A 488 -8.15 18.15 -8.11
N ASN A 489 -7.58 18.76 -9.16
CA ASN A 489 -7.21 18.04 -10.36
C ASN A 489 -6.21 16.91 -10.05
N CYS A 490 -5.32 17.06 -9.07
CA CYS A 490 -4.31 16.04 -8.70
C CYS A 490 -4.80 14.96 -7.70
N GLN A 491 -6.06 14.98 -7.28
CA GLN A 491 -6.56 14.10 -6.20
C GLN A 491 -6.92 12.68 -6.67
N LEU A 492 -6.96 12.40 -7.97
CA LEU A 492 -7.47 11.12 -8.49
C LEU A 492 -6.72 9.92 -7.90
N LEU A 493 -5.38 9.97 -7.78
CA LEU A 493 -4.61 8.86 -7.19
C LEU A 493 -4.94 8.62 -5.70
N LEU A 494 -5.19 9.70 -4.95
CA LEU A 494 -5.61 9.63 -3.55
C LEU A 494 -7.00 9.00 -3.41
N LEU A 495 -7.91 9.33 -4.33
CA LEU A 495 -9.23 8.72 -4.39
C LEU A 495 -9.17 7.24 -4.79
N VAL A 496 -8.31 6.88 -5.75
CA VAL A 496 -8.05 5.47 -6.10
C VAL A 496 -7.56 4.69 -4.87
N ARG A 497 -6.57 5.22 -4.13
CA ARG A 497 -6.14 4.62 -2.87
C ARG A 497 -7.33 4.43 -1.92
N ASN A 498 -8.12 5.49 -1.69
CA ASN A 498 -9.24 5.42 -0.77
C ASN A 498 -10.28 4.38 -1.22
N THR A 499 -10.60 4.31 -2.50
CA THR A 499 -11.51 3.29 -3.06
C THR A 499 -10.95 1.88 -2.91
N VAL A 500 -9.64 1.68 -3.07
CA VAL A 500 -9.00 0.37 -2.90
C VAL A 500 -8.96 -0.04 -1.42
N LEU A 501 -8.69 0.90 -0.51
CA LEU A 501 -8.52 0.62 0.92
C LEU A 501 -9.82 0.63 1.74
N MET A 502 -10.82 1.40 1.29
CA MET A 502 -12.07 1.62 2.03
C MET A 502 -13.30 1.06 1.30
N GLU A 503 -13.15 0.64 0.04
CA GLU A 503 -14.25 0.19 -0.83
C GLU A 503 -15.44 1.16 -0.83
N ASN A 504 -16.57 0.77 -0.23
CA ASN A 504 -17.80 1.56 -0.13
C ASN A 504 -17.99 2.20 1.27
N SER A 505 -16.96 2.16 2.12
CA SER A 505 -17.02 2.73 3.47
C SER A 505 -16.50 4.16 3.50
N ALA A 506 -17.26 5.05 4.14
CA ALA A 506 -16.82 6.40 4.51
C ALA A 506 -16.28 6.45 5.96
N GLU A 507 -16.18 5.31 6.64
CA GLU A 507 -15.67 5.23 8.01
C GLU A 507 -14.14 5.36 8.07
N ARG A 508 -13.62 5.71 9.26
CA ARG A 508 -12.18 5.76 9.51
C ARG A 508 -11.55 4.37 9.37
N VAL A 509 -10.48 4.30 8.57
CA VAL A 509 -9.53 3.19 8.35
C VAL A 509 -10.08 1.77 8.60
N VAL A 510 -10.46 1.11 7.50
CA VAL A 510 -10.78 -0.33 7.47
C VAL A 510 -9.56 -1.19 7.08
N ALA A 511 -8.64 -0.63 6.29
CA ALA A 511 -7.45 -1.34 5.79
C ALA A 511 -6.35 -1.52 6.84
N SER A 512 -5.58 -2.60 6.69
CA SER A 512 -4.42 -2.89 7.53
C SER A 512 -3.29 -1.87 7.35
N THR A 513 -2.44 -1.73 8.37
CA THR A 513 -1.23 -0.89 8.29
C THR A 513 -0.33 -1.26 7.11
N LYS A 514 -0.30 -2.54 6.73
CA LYS A 514 0.49 -3.02 5.59
C LYS A 514 -0.04 -2.47 4.27
N GLU A 515 -1.34 -2.58 4.03
CA GLU A 515 -2.00 -2.06 2.81
C GLU A 515 -1.88 -0.54 2.72
N TRP A 516 -2.00 0.16 3.86
CA TRP A 516 -1.75 1.59 3.93
C TRP A 516 -0.32 1.96 3.56
N ASN A 517 0.67 1.21 4.06
CA ASN A 517 2.08 1.46 3.75
C ASN A 517 2.41 1.19 2.28
N GLU A 518 1.79 0.18 1.65
CA GLU A 518 1.96 -0.08 0.22
C GLU A 518 1.52 1.14 -0.61
N TRP A 519 0.36 1.72 -0.31
CA TRP A 519 -0.10 2.94 -0.98
C TRP A 519 0.65 4.21 -0.58
N LYS A 520 1.10 4.31 0.67
CA LYS A 520 1.97 5.41 1.09
C LYS A 520 3.22 5.46 0.21
N ASN A 521 3.82 4.30 -0.07
CA ASN A 521 5.00 4.19 -0.93
C ASN A 521 4.72 4.47 -2.41
N VAL A 522 3.45 4.48 -2.85
CA VAL A 522 3.04 4.90 -4.21
C VAL A 522 2.72 6.39 -4.28
N LEU A 523 2.52 7.06 -3.15
CA LEU A 523 2.25 8.50 -3.09
C LEU A 523 3.50 9.31 -2.74
N GLU A 524 4.37 8.73 -1.91
CA GLU A 524 5.60 9.38 -1.45
C GLU A 524 6.71 8.37 -1.12
N TRP A 525 7.93 8.68 -1.57
CA TRP A 525 9.14 7.89 -1.34
C TRP A 525 10.38 8.78 -1.31
N VAL A 526 11.49 8.17 -0.96
CA VAL A 526 12.79 8.81 -0.82
C VAL A 526 13.77 8.20 -1.80
N LEU A 527 14.53 9.07 -2.47
CA LEU A 527 15.61 8.69 -3.37
C LEU A 527 16.93 9.10 -2.73
N ILE A 528 17.81 8.12 -2.49
CA ILE A 528 19.21 8.37 -2.10
C ILE A 528 20.15 7.72 -3.10
N SER A 529 21.19 8.45 -3.48
CA SER A 529 22.14 8.00 -4.49
C SER A 529 23.55 8.44 -4.15
N GLU A 530 24.52 7.55 -4.30
CA GLU A 530 25.93 7.92 -4.38
C GLU A 530 26.19 8.70 -5.68
N GLY A 531 27.17 9.59 -5.63
CA GLY A 531 27.55 10.38 -6.80
C GLY A 531 28.03 9.48 -7.94
N GLY A 532 27.71 9.86 -9.17
CA GLY A 532 28.10 9.11 -10.36
C GLY A 532 27.18 7.95 -10.72
N HIS A 533 26.19 7.58 -9.88
CA HIS A 533 25.16 6.64 -10.34
C HIS A 533 24.20 7.35 -11.29
N ASN A 534 24.09 6.79 -12.49
CA ASN A 534 23.26 7.27 -13.57
C ASN A 534 22.04 6.38 -13.79
N THR A 535 20.99 6.90 -14.40
CA THR A 535 19.78 6.15 -14.74
C THR A 535 19.44 6.40 -16.19
N ALA A 536 19.35 5.32 -16.98
CA ALA A 536 19.03 5.36 -18.41
C ALA A 536 17.63 5.97 -18.66
N PRO A 537 17.36 6.43 -19.90
CA PRO A 537 16.04 6.91 -20.30
C PRO A 537 14.92 5.90 -20.03
N HIS A 538 13.87 6.33 -19.35
CA HIS A 538 12.69 5.54 -19.05
C HIS A 538 11.45 6.42 -18.85
N ILE A 539 10.29 5.78 -18.72
CA ILE A 539 9.04 6.40 -18.25
C ILE A 539 8.68 5.77 -16.90
N ASP A 540 8.34 6.61 -15.92
CA ASP A 540 7.85 6.15 -14.62
C ASP A 540 6.62 5.24 -14.75
N SER A 541 6.56 4.21 -13.91
CA SER A 541 5.55 3.17 -13.99
C SER A 541 4.13 3.71 -13.80
N HIS A 542 3.14 2.93 -14.26
CA HIS A 542 1.70 3.20 -14.07
C HIS A 542 1.18 4.50 -14.70
N GLY A 543 1.99 5.15 -15.53
CA GLY A 543 1.63 6.37 -16.25
C GLY A 543 1.38 7.57 -15.34
N PHE A 544 1.81 7.54 -14.09
CA PHE A 544 1.58 8.64 -13.17
C PHE A 544 2.38 9.90 -13.57
N GLY A 545 1.91 11.05 -13.08
CA GLY A 545 2.75 12.24 -13.01
C GLY A 545 3.67 12.11 -11.80
N THR A 546 4.92 12.52 -11.93
CA THR A 546 5.93 12.36 -10.87
C THR A 546 6.42 13.70 -10.41
N TRP A 547 6.47 13.91 -9.10
CA TRP A 547 7.11 15.08 -8.52
C TRP A 547 8.37 14.67 -7.75
N LEU A 548 9.38 15.52 -7.78
CA LEU A 548 10.64 15.37 -7.06
C LEU A 548 11.02 16.70 -6.43
N THR A 549 11.56 16.70 -5.21
CA THR A 549 12.16 17.87 -4.60
C THR A 549 13.55 17.54 -4.11
N GLY A 550 14.56 18.26 -4.64
CA GLY A 550 15.95 18.11 -4.20
C GLY A 550 16.09 18.53 -2.74
N GLN A 551 16.73 17.69 -1.92
CA GLN A 551 16.98 17.96 -0.51
C GLN A 551 18.46 18.17 -0.23
N GLU A 552 19.32 17.43 -0.93
CA GLU A 552 20.76 17.47 -0.73
C GLU A 552 21.50 17.30 -2.05
N GLU A 553 22.43 18.23 -2.30
CA GLU A 553 23.22 18.35 -3.54
C GLU A 553 22.35 18.47 -4.83
N GLY A 554 23.00 18.69 -5.97
CA GLY A 554 22.33 18.82 -7.27
C GLY A 554 22.10 17.48 -7.96
N ILE A 555 20.97 17.33 -8.66
CA ILE A 555 20.65 16.15 -9.48
C ILE A 555 20.38 16.60 -10.92
N GLY A 556 21.07 16.03 -11.90
CA GLY A 556 20.81 16.31 -13.30
C GLY A 556 19.64 15.47 -13.81
N PHE A 557 18.65 16.11 -14.42
CA PHE A 557 17.54 15.45 -15.11
C PHE A 557 17.57 15.86 -16.57
N GLY A 558 17.60 14.88 -17.47
CA GLY A 558 17.41 15.10 -18.89
C GLY A 558 16.15 14.41 -19.39
N TRP A 559 15.49 14.97 -20.41
CA TRP A 559 14.29 14.39 -21.00
C TRP A 559 14.15 14.74 -22.48
N MET A 560 13.36 13.95 -23.17
CA MET A 560 13.03 14.20 -24.57
C MET A 560 11.91 15.25 -24.64
N SER A 561 12.18 16.40 -25.24
CA SER A 561 11.22 17.50 -25.31
C SER A 561 10.22 17.29 -26.44
N SER A 562 8.94 17.27 -26.10
CA SER A 562 7.81 17.21 -27.05
C SER A 562 8.00 16.21 -28.21
N PRO A 563 8.37 14.95 -27.95
CA PRO A 563 8.71 14.04 -29.03
C PRO A 563 7.51 13.65 -29.86
N THR A 564 7.75 13.50 -31.16
CA THR A 564 6.73 13.04 -32.11
C THR A 564 6.33 11.60 -31.83
N SER A 565 5.23 11.14 -32.43
CA SER A 565 4.81 9.75 -32.34
C SER A 565 5.90 8.81 -32.87
N GLU A 566 6.56 9.17 -33.97
CA GLU A 566 7.63 8.40 -34.59
C GLU A 566 8.86 8.31 -33.68
N GLU A 567 9.26 9.43 -33.05
CA GLU A 567 10.37 9.44 -32.09
C GLU A 567 10.07 8.59 -30.86
N ARG A 568 8.84 8.65 -30.35
CA ARG A 568 8.40 7.80 -29.24
C ARG A 568 8.41 6.33 -29.60
N GLU A 569 7.86 5.94 -30.75
CA GLU A 569 7.87 4.55 -31.21
C GLU A 569 9.30 4.04 -31.46
N ALA A 570 10.16 4.86 -32.06
CA ALA A 570 11.56 4.51 -32.28
C ALA A 570 12.34 4.34 -30.96
N TRP A 571 12.09 5.19 -29.96
CA TRP A 571 12.64 5.01 -28.61
C TRP A 571 12.07 3.76 -27.94
N MET A 572 10.76 3.49 -28.03
CA MET A 572 10.16 2.29 -27.43
C MET A 572 10.69 0.99 -28.06
N ALA A 573 11.08 1.02 -29.33
CA ALA A 573 11.70 -0.10 -30.01
C ALA A 573 13.16 -0.37 -29.58
N ASP A 574 13.89 0.67 -29.14
CA ASP A 574 15.26 0.58 -28.66
C ASP A 574 15.54 1.53 -27.48
N PRO A 575 14.96 1.28 -26.29
CA PRO A 575 15.04 2.23 -25.18
C PRO A 575 16.45 2.41 -24.62
N ASN A 576 17.34 1.43 -24.85
CA ASN A 576 18.71 1.42 -24.35
C ASN A 576 19.75 1.91 -25.38
N GLY A 577 19.38 2.11 -26.64
CA GLY A 577 20.28 2.59 -27.70
C GLY A 577 19.83 3.89 -28.36
N TYR A 578 18.58 4.30 -28.18
CA TYR A 578 18.03 5.47 -28.85
C TYR A 578 18.60 6.79 -28.31
N THR A 579 19.25 7.53 -29.20
CA THR A 579 19.86 8.85 -28.91
C THR A 579 19.40 9.96 -29.85
N SER A 580 18.46 9.65 -30.75
CA SER A 580 17.83 10.61 -31.64
C SER A 580 16.80 11.46 -30.89
N GLY A 581 16.21 12.44 -31.56
CA GLY A 581 15.25 13.36 -30.95
C GLY A 581 15.91 14.48 -30.15
N ARG A 582 15.09 15.42 -29.69
CA ARG A 582 15.55 16.62 -28.99
C ARG A 582 15.58 16.41 -27.48
N TRP A 583 16.77 16.16 -26.95
CA TRP A 583 17.00 15.99 -25.51
C TRP A 583 17.40 17.30 -24.86
N ILE A 584 16.79 17.59 -23.72
CA ILE A 584 17.06 18.78 -22.91
C ILE A 584 17.33 18.39 -21.46
N TYR A 585 17.89 19.30 -20.66
CA TYR A 585 18.19 19.03 -19.26
C TYR A 585 18.09 20.24 -18.33
N VAL A 586 17.94 19.96 -17.03
CA VAL A 586 18.14 20.92 -15.93
C VAL A 586 18.84 20.24 -14.76
N VAL A 587 19.42 21.03 -13.86
CA VAL A 587 19.94 20.55 -12.57
C VAL A 587 18.99 20.97 -11.44
N LEU A 588 18.38 19.97 -10.82
CA LEU A 588 17.51 20.14 -9.66
C LEU A 588 18.37 20.40 -8.42
N LYS A 589 18.42 21.67 -7.99
CA LYS A 589 19.13 22.11 -6.77
C LYS A 589 18.27 21.87 -5.51
N PRO A 590 18.87 21.80 -4.31
CA PRO A 590 18.13 21.69 -3.06
C PRO A 590 17.06 22.79 -2.90
N GLY A 591 15.87 22.40 -2.44
CA GLY A 591 14.72 23.28 -2.26
C GLY A 591 13.92 23.60 -3.53
N LYS A 592 14.38 23.15 -4.72
CA LYS A 592 13.59 23.19 -5.95
C LYS A 592 12.80 21.91 -6.13
N SER A 593 11.57 22.04 -6.62
CA SER A 593 10.69 20.92 -6.98
C SER A 593 10.53 20.86 -8.50
N LEU A 594 10.48 19.65 -9.04
CA LEU A 594 10.28 19.31 -10.44
C LEU A 594 9.04 18.41 -10.54
N TYR A 595 8.13 18.71 -11.46
CA TYR A 595 7.00 17.86 -11.81
C TYR A 595 7.11 17.42 -13.27
N PHE A 596 7.14 16.10 -13.49
CA PHE A 596 7.05 15.45 -14.78
C PHE A 596 5.60 15.04 -15.07
N PRO A 597 5.02 15.51 -16.19
CA PRO A 597 3.74 15.01 -16.66
C PRO A 597 3.81 13.52 -17.05
N PRO A 598 2.66 12.81 -17.03
CA PRO A 598 2.54 11.42 -17.50
C PRO A 598 3.22 11.14 -18.85
N GLY A 599 4.10 10.13 -18.87
CA GLY A 599 4.75 9.66 -20.10
C GLY A 599 5.98 10.48 -20.51
N THR A 600 6.59 11.22 -19.58
CA THR A 600 7.86 11.93 -19.83
C THR A 600 9.01 10.92 -19.88
N ILE A 601 9.67 10.83 -21.04
CA ILE A 601 10.87 10.00 -21.25
C ILE A 601 12.06 10.76 -20.68
N HIS A 602 12.63 10.29 -19.58
CA HIS A 602 13.66 11.02 -18.85
C HIS A 602 14.79 10.11 -18.35
N PHE A 603 15.96 10.71 -18.14
CA PHE A 603 17.17 10.09 -17.61
C PHE A 603 17.75 10.95 -16.49
N VAL A 604 18.59 10.35 -15.64
CA VAL A 604 19.15 11.02 -14.46
C VAL A 604 20.66 10.88 -14.44
N PHE A 605 21.37 11.97 -14.17
CA PHE A 605 22.83 12.01 -14.18
C PHE A 605 23.41 12.77 -12.98
N ARG A 606 24.52 12.26 -12.44
CA ARG A 606 25.11 12.75 -11.18
C ARG A 606 26.61 12.95 -11.27
N VAL A 607 27.08 14.01 -10.63
CA VAL A 607 28.51 14.22 -10.38
C VAL A 607 29.01 13.17 -9.38
N ARG A 608 30.17 12.55 -9.66
CA ARG A 608 30.76 11.44 -8.88
C ARG A 608 31.02 11.79 -7.42
N SER A 609 31.44 13.03 -7.15
CA SER A 609 31.87 13.45 -5.79
C SER A 609 30.74 13.76 -4.80
N ARG A 610 29.46 13.72 -5.21
CA ARG A 610 28.34 14.23 -4.41
C ARG A 610 27.23 13.19 -4.27
N GLN A 611 26.93 12.79 -3.04
CA GLN A 611 25.72 12.01 -2.75
C GLN A 611 24.49 12.92 -2.83
N THR A 612 23.36 12.38 -3.27
CA THR A 612 22.13 13.15 -3.48
C THR A 612 20.97 12.57 -2.69
N LEU A 613 20.08 13.45 -2.24
CA LEU A 613 18.80 13.10 -1.62
C LEU A 613 17.68 13.87 -2.33
N ALA A 614 16.63 13.17 -2.73
CA ALA A 614 15.38 13.75 -3.17
C ALA A 614 14.20 13.10 -2.46
N LEU A 615 13.14 13.88 -2.26
CA LEU A 615 11.81 13.36 -1.91
C LEU A 615 11.00 13.32 -3.19
N GLY A 616 10.28 12.23 -3.41
CA GLY A 616 9.48 12.05 -4.61
C GLY A 616 8.10 11.49 -4.30
N GLY A 617 7.23 11.56 -5.29
CA GLY A 617 5.87 11.08 -5.19
C GLY A 617 5.15 11.07 -6.53
N HIS A 618 3.97 10.44 -6.58
CA HIS A 618 3.15 10.35 -7.78
C HIS A 618 1.85 11.09 -7.54
N VAL A 619 1.32 11.66 -8.61
CA VAL A 619 -0.05 12.18 -8.69
C VAL A 619 -0.71 11.63 -9.95
N LEU A 620 -2.03 11.59 -9.93
CA LEU A 620 -2.84 11.31 -11.12
C LEU A 620 -3.84 12.43 -11.28
N GLN A 621 -3.93 12.98 -12.49
CA GLN A 621 -4.78 14.12 -12.79
C GLN A 621 -6.14 13.66 -13.32
N TRP A 622 -7.22 14.30 -12.91
CA TRP A 622 -8.56 14.09 -13.47
C TRP A 622 -8.61 14.48 -14.94
N SER A 623 -8.12 15.67 -15.29
CA SER A 623 -8.10 16.15 -16.67
C SER A 623 -7.14 15.38 -17.58
N GLY A 624 -6.29 14.52 -17.00
CA GLY A 624 -5.25 13.76 -17.69
C GLY A 624 -5.59 12.31 -18.03
N ILE A 625 -6.82 11.84 -17.82
CA ILE A 625 -7.17 10.41 -17.91
C ILE A 625 -6.90 9.79 -19.29
N GLN A 626 -7.12 10.52 -20.38
CA GLN A 626 -6.86 10.03 -21.73
C GLN A 626 -5.36 9.79 -21.93
N ARG A 627 -4.52 10.79 -21.59
CA ARG A 627 -3.06 10.71 -21.68
C ARG A 627 -2.52 9.61 -20.77
N TRP A 628 -2.98 9.55 -19.53
CA TRP A 628 -2.62 8.50 -18.59
C TRP A 628 -2.84 7.10 -19.18
N MET A 629 -4.02 6.87 -19.76
CA MET A 629 -4.36 5.58 -20.31
C MET A 629 -3.55 5.21 -21.56
N GLN A 630 -3.20 6.19 -22.40
CA GLN A 630 -2.26 5.99 -23.51
C GLN A 630 -0.89 5.52 -23.02
N VAL A 631 -0.37 6.13 -21.94
CA VAL A 631 0.92 5.74 -21.35
C VAL A 631 0.85 4.34 -20.73
N VAL A 632 -0.21 4.02 -19.99
CA VAL A 632 -0.42 2.68 -19.43
C VAL A 632 -0.46 1.62 -20.54
N LEU A 633 -1.16 1.88 -21.64
CA LEU A 633 -1.19 0.99 -22.80
C LEU A 633 0.20 0.80 -23.43
N ALA A 634 0.97 1.87 -23.58
CA ALA A 634 2.34 1.81 -24.12
C ALA A 634 3.25 0.95 -23.22
N GLN A 635 3.20 1.15 -21.91
CA GLN A 635 3.98 0.38 -20.94
C GLN A 635 3.59 -1.11 -20.91
N MET A 636 2.29 -1.41 -21.03
CA MET A 636 1.83 -2.79 -21.11
C MET A 636 2.23 -3.49 -22.42
N ARG A 637 2.37 -2.74 -23.52
CA ARG A 637 2.85 -3.28 -24.81
C ARG A 637 4.37 -3.45 -24.83
N ASN A 638 5.09 -2.54 -24.19
CA ASN A 638 6.55 -2.50 -24.21
C ASN A 638 7.11 -2.50 -22.77
N PRO A 639 7.19 -3.65 -22.07
CA PRO A 639 7.60 -3.69 -20.65
C PRO A 639 9.00 -3.14 -20.36
N ALA A 640 9.87 -3.03 -21.37
CA ALA A 640 11.23 -2.52 -21.23
C ALA A 640 11.32 -0.99 -21.09
N ILE A 641 10.23 -0.25 -21.33
CA ILE A 641 10.24 1.23 -21.35
C ILE A 641 10.02 1.85 -19.96
N THR A 642 9.76 1.02 -18.96
CA THR A 642 9.51 1.42 -17.57
C THR A 642 10.38 0.62 -16.61
N ASN A 643 10.56 1.16 -15.41
CA ASN A 643 11.43 0.61 -14.37
C ASN A 643 10.75 -0.46 -13.50
N GLU A 644 9.43 -0.69 -13.64
CA GLU A 644 8.67 -1.62 -12.80
C GLU A 644 7.76 -2.58 -13.58
N ASP A 645 7.38 -3.70 -12.97
CA ASP A 645 6.44 -4.64 -13.59
C ASP A 645 4.99 -4.15 -13.47
N MET A 646 4.35 -4.01 -14.63
CA MET A 646 2.99 -3.50 -14.79
C MET A 646 1.92 -4.59 -14.83
N LYS A 647 2.28 -5.84 -15.13
CA LYS A 647 1.33 -6.86 -15.62
C LYS A 647 0.19 -7.15 -14.64
N SER A 648 0.49 -7.22 -13.34
CA SER A 648 -0.48 -7.64 -12.32
C SER A 648 -1.23 -6.49 -11.64
N THR A 649 -0.68 -5.27 -11.69
CA THR A 649 -1.15 -4.08 -10.96
C THR A 649 -1.93 -3.13 -11.85
N ALA A 650 -1.48 -2.90 -13.09
CA ALA A 650 -2.11 -1.95 -14.00
C ALA A 650 -3.59 -2.25 -14.29
N PRO A 651 -4.03 -3.51 -14.56
CA PRO A 651 -5.45 -3.78 -14.79
C PRO A 651 -6.33 -3.49 -13.57
N LYS A 652 -5.81 -3.68 -12.35
CA LYS A 652 -6.54 -3.36 -11.12
C LYS A 652 -6.74 -1.85 -10.98
N LEU A 653 -5.66 -1.09 -11.21
CA LEU A 653 -5.67 0.36 -11.20
C LEU A 653 -6.68 0.92 -12.22
N VAL A 654 -6.62 0.42 -13.46
CA VAL A 654 -7.52 0.81 -14.55
C VAL A 654 -8.98 0.57 -14.20
N ARG A 655 -9.33 -0.55 -13.57
CA ARG A 655 -10.73 -0.81 -13.14
C ARG A 655 -11.23 0.21 -12.12
N VAL A 656 -10.38 0.58 -11.14
CA VAL A 656 -10.77 1.53 -10.10
C VAL A 656 -10.91 2.93 -10.68
N VAL A 657 -9.95 3.37 -11.51
CA VAL A 657 -10.06 4.67 -12.19
C VAL A 657 -11.29 4.70 -13.10
N ALA A 658 -11.56 3.63 -13.85
CA ALA A 658 -12.74 3.56 -14.70
C ALA A 658 -14.05 3.74 -13.89
N LYS A 659 -14.15 3.11 -12.71
CA LYS A 659 -15.29 3.29 -11.80
C LYS A 659 -15.41 4.76 -11.36
N LEU A 660 -14.30 5.37 -10.92
CA LEU A 660 -14.29 6.76 -10.44
C LEU A 660 -14.65 7.76 -11.54
N VAL A 661 -14.12 7.56 -12.76
CA VAL A 661 -14.46 8.40 -13.92
C VAL A 661 -15.93 8.26 -14.29
N SER A 662 -16.49 7.04 -14.30
CA SER A 662 -17.93 6.83 -14.53
C SER A 662 -18.78 7.62 -13.53
N THR A 663 -18.48 7.50 -12.24
CA THR A 663 -19.21 8.24 -11.20
C THR A 663 -19.09 9.76 -11.39
N ARG A 664 -17.89 10.28 -11.71
CA ARG A 664 -17.71 11.72 -11.93
C ARG A 664 -18.48 12.24 -13.15
N VAL A 665 -18.55 11.45 -14.22
CA VAL A 665 -19.34 11.76 -15.42
C VAL A 665 -20.84 11.76 -15.11
N GLU A 666 -21.33 10.80 -14.33
CA GLU A 666 -22.73 10.75 -13.88
C GLU A 666 -23.11 11.96 -13.02
N GLU A 667 -22.15 12.49 -12.25
CA GLU A 667 -22.28 13.72 -11.45
C GLU A 667 -22.13 15.01 -12.27
N SER A 668 -22.19 14.93 -13.61
CA SER A 668 -22.00 16.07 -14.54
C SER A 668 -20.60 16.71 -14.52
N GLY A 669 -19.58 16.02 -14.00
CA GLY A 669 -18.18 16.47 -13.95
C GLY A 669 -17.36 16.14 -15.20
N VAL A 670 -17.97 16.15 -16.39
CA VAL A 670 -17.31 15.72 -17.65
C VAL A 670 -16.13 16.61 -18.04
N GLU A 671 -16.26 17.92 -17.87
CA GLU A 671 -15.19 18.88 -18.18
C GLU A 671 -13.97 18.69 -17.27
N GLU A 672 -14.19 18.34 -16.00
CA GLU A 672 -13.12 18.12 -15.02
C GLU A 672 -12.26 16.90 -15.34
N VAL A 673 -12.83 15.92 -16.07
CA VAL A 673 -12.12 14.72 -16.53
C VAL A 673 -11.59 14.85 -17.97
N GLY A 674 -11.53 16.08 -18.50
CA GLY A 674 -10.94 16.37 -19.82
C GLY A 674 -11.93 16.42 -20.99
N GLY A 675 -13.24 16.41 -20.72
CA GLY A 675 -14.30 16.56 -21.72
C GLY A 675 -14.75 15.25 -22.36
N GLU A 676 -15.84 15.31 -23.14
CA GLU A 676 -16.51 14.13 -23.71
C GLU A 676 -15.60 13.25 -24.57
N ALA A 677 -14.78 13.86 -25.42
CA ALA A 677 -13.86 13.14 -26.31
C ALA A 677 -12.80 12.35 -25.51
N ALA A 678 -12.23 12.96 -24.47
CA ALA A 678 -11.25 12.32 -23.60
C ALA A 678 -11.85 11.12 -22.86
N VAL A 679 -13.09 11.27 -22.36
CA VAL A 679 -13.84 10.19 -21.70
C VAL A 679 -14.13 9.04 -22.66
N ALA A 680 -14.57 9.33 -23.88
CA ALA A 680 -14.86 8.31 -24.88
C ALA A 680 -13.61 7.49 -25.24
N ASP A 681 -12.50 8.17 -25.52
CA ASP A 681 -11.21 7.53 -25.81
C ASP A 681 -10.67 6.71 -24.64
N PHE A 682 -10.83 7.24 -23.42
CA PHE A 682 -10.47 6.55 -22.20
C PHE A 682 -11.23 5.23 -22.07
N PHE A 683 -12.56 5.22 -22.17
CA PHE A 683 -13.35 4.00 -22.05
C PHE A 683 -13.16 3.02 -23.23
N ALA A 684 -12.87 3.51 -24.44
CA ALA A 684 -12.45 2.67 -25.54
C ALA A 684 -11.15 1.91 -25.21
N SER A 685 -10.18 2.61 -24.61
CA SER A 685 -8.92 2.03 -24.14
C SER A 685 -9.11 1.06 -22.98
N VAL A 686 -10.02 1.37 -22.04
CA VAL A 686 -10.35 0.49 -20.90
C VAL A 686 -10.88 -0.85 -21.41
N LYS A 687 -11.75 -0.82 -22.42
CA LYS A 687 -12.23 -2.05 -23.08
C LYS A 687 -11.06 -2.86 -23.62
N VAL A 688 -10.07 -2.26 -24.28
CA VAL A 688 -8.89 -2.98 -24.79
C VAL A 688 -8.11 -3.69 -23.67
N ILE A 689 -7.85 -3.01 -22.55
CA ILE A 689 -7.09 -3.61 -21.43
C ILE A 689 -7.89 -4.72 -20.74
N LEU A 690 -9.19 -4.52 -20.55
CA LEU A 690 -10.02 -5.45 -19.77
C LEU A 690 -10.61 -6.60 -20.60
N SER A 691 -10.70 -6.44 -21.93
CA SER A 691 -11.19 -7.48 -22.86
C SER A 691 -10.10 -8.43 -23.34
N ARG A 692 -8.82 -8.08 -23.18
CA ARG A 692 -7.73 -9.05 -23.35
C ARG A 692 -7.99 -10.16 -22.31
N PRO A 693 -8.26 -11.41 -22.73
CA PRO A 693 -8.05 -12.54 -21.83
C PRO A 693 -6.63 -12.39 -21.30
N CYS A 694 -6.37 -12.78 -20.06
CA CYS A 694 -4.99 -12.94 -19.61
C CYS A 694 -4.37 -14.02 -20.52
N LYS A 695 -3.85 -13.60 -21.67
CA LYS A 695 -3.16 -14.45 -22.62
C LYS A 695 -1.83 -14.74 -21.95
N THR A 696 -1.76 -15.90 -21.33
CA THR A 696 -0.54 -16.70 -21.29
C THR A 696 -0.05 -16.80 -22.73
N GLU A 697 0.90 -15.95 -23.11
CA GLU A 697 1.65 -16.09 -24.36
C GLU A 697 2.89 -16.94 -24.06
N CYS A 698 2.91 -18.09 -24.75
CA CYS A 698 3.87 -19.18 -24.93
C CYS A 698 5.12 -19.28 -24.06
#